data_AF-A0A355V4I6-F1
#
_entry.id   AF-A0A355V4I6-F1
#
_cell.length_a   1.000
_cell.length_b   1.000
_cell.length_c   1.000
_cell.angle_alpha   90.00
_cell.angle_beta   90.00
_cell.angle_gamma   90.00
#
_symmetry.space_group_name_H-M   'P 1'
#
loop_
_entity.id
_entity.type
_entity.pdbx_description
1 polymer ?
#
loop_
_entity_poly.entity_id
_entity_poly.type
_entity_poly.pdbx_seq_one_letter_code
_entity_poly.pdbx_strand_id
1 'polypeptide(L)'
;MRAITKRFLYALLAFVLCVVAVMCGWGNSSAYAATDESVQATYENTNVLNNLKGATIGGKEFDLADYPHNSNGKPQVISFVEFCYSYYAEKQVDYGLYIYVYNPQDIAFDMSSERNQIQLTYGGKPSYSKYVLQFLNYSTEAGYEGRFWKFKVTLSEAQRAAIFKELDDNERVYKISGIELSYKNVVTEYACGQTYTYKGYALGYGSELAASDTLSCKVDGFDKYLTLDVHSTFFRGKGTNGKKYIQDTLHSVYFSVPNEIIDEYGKMTAVHATWLNAYTAPALVTGNSGYYEEMLNHIGENTGLPGTYGDLKFKYSFRTEEDLVDTSIGGVHFSGYHSGYNYPSKLSSKITNHIPVLHWLFKATNGNADTYDVPSEDILSYMQRYSAQHGGELVNGRYSKDLFASVDNAFTDINIQADETYSLTSEVISKNFWEKLFGGSHVEEIEVFDNIKAIEAVDYNDIANLESVQVCKKYYVDDADYNEFKEFCQTSKRKDETVYLFRYKQSEYFSAEVYEGTWKEKWVLNAGGAIIAPGYVYSYENDDTNAFLMQQWVQLDFDIIDLTFTKDGVETVIPVIMSPMDIVADGDHPIVTTPEPKDWWKIILGLIAFIVILILLLKFCPAVIFVIGKILILPFKALGALFKAISNSIKRRKERQREKQEKEIKHEKKRRRRAEEKKRRESGELPDNVWTNDGNVKPRHKPVTEMSRDEIESYLDGIDWSDTMWQDVNGTKN
;
A
#
# COMPACT_ATOMS: atom_id res chain seq x y z
N MET A 1 5.71 79.87 38.00
CA MET A 1 5.15 79.43 36.70
C MET A 1 6.16 79.36 35.56
N ARG A 2 7.05 80.34 35.31
CA ARG A 2 8.03 80.31 34.19
C ARG A 2 9.16 79.25 34.27
N ALA A 3 9.46 78.71 35.46
CA ALA A 3 10.49 77.66 35.62
C ALA A 3 9.95 76.23 35.38
N ILE A 4 8.66 76.01 35.65
CA ILE A 4 7.98 74.72 35.45
C ILE A 4 7.69 74.51 33.96
N THR A 5 7.30 75.57 33.25
CA THR A 5 7.13 75.54 31.79
C THR A 5 8.42 75.29 31.02
N LYS A 6 9.58 75.77 31.49
CA LYS A 6 10.89 75.46 30.87
C LYS A 6 11.34 74.02 31.09
N ARG A 7 11.11 73.44 32.28
CA ARG A 7 11.43 72.02 32.55
C ARG A 7 10.51 71.06 31.79
N PHE A 8 9.25 71.42 31.61
CA PHE A 8 8.33 70.67 30.74
C PHE A 8 8.72 70.78 29.26
N LEU A 9 9.20 71.95 28.81
CA LEU A 9 9.67 72.12 27.43
C LEU A 9 10.95 71.31 27.14
N TYR A 10 11.90 71.23 28.08
CA TYR A 10 13.11 70.41 27.91
C TYR A 10 12.85 68.91 28.03
N ALA A 11 11.88 68.48 28.85
CA ALA A 11 11.44 67.09 28.90
C ALA A 11 10.68 66.68 27.62
N LEU A 12 9.87 67.58 27.06
CA LEU A 12 9.19 67.37 25.77
C LEU A 12 10.19 67.37 24.61
N LEU A 13 11.23 68.22 24.64
CA LEU A 13 12.28 68.24 23.62
C LEU A 13 13.18 66.99 23.69
N ALA A 14 13.43 66.45 24.88
CA ALA A 14 14.16 65.20 25.07
C ALA A 14 13.32 63.97 24.66
N PHE A 15 12.01 63.99 24.91
CA PHE A 15 11.08 62.96 24.43
C PHE A 15 10.96 62.97 22.90
N VAL A 16 10.92 64.15 22.28
CA VAL A 16 10.92 64.29 20.81
C VAL A 16 12.29 63.94 20.19
N LEU A 17 13.42 64.21 20.86
CA LEU A 17 14.73 63.77 20.37
C LEU A 17 14.98 62.26 20.51
N CYS A 18 14.44 61.59 21.54
CA CYS A 18 14.56 60.14 21.68
C CYS A 18 13.64 59.37 20.72
N VAL A 19 12.46 59.92 20.38
CA VAL A 19 11.57 59.33 19.37
C VAL A 19 12.10 59.56 17.93
N VAL A 20 12.83 60.66 17.69
CA VAL A 20 13.49 60.93 16.40
C VAL A 20 14.80 60.14 16.22
N ALA A 21 15.42 59.64 17.30
CA ALA A 21 16.62 58.79 17.21
C ALA A 21 16.33 57.30 16.94
N VAL A 22 15.08 56.85 17.09
CA VAL A 22 14.67 55.45 16.85
C VAL A 22 13.87 55.29 15.54
N MET A 23 13.51 56.39 14.89
CA MET A 23 12.93 56.36 13.53
C MET A 23 13.58 57.44 12.66
N CYS A 24 14.63 57.06 11.92
CA CYS A 24 15.22 57.69 10.71
C CYS A 24 16.70 57.23 10.62
N GLY A 25 17.02 56.14 9.93
CA GLY A 25 17.34 56.19 8.50
C GLY A 25 16.15 56.49 7.60
N TRP A 26 16.14 57.70 7.03
CA TRP A 26 15.04 58.32 6.26
C TRP A 26 14.64 57.59 4.98
N GLY A 27 13.34 57.59 4.67
CA GLY A 27 12.82 57.48 3.30
C GLY A 27 11.31 57.21 3.17
N ASN A 28 10.51 58.28 3.13
CA ASN A 28 9.08 58.39 2.77
C ASN A 28 8.01 58.15 3.85
N SER A 29 7.63 59.27 4.48
CA SER A 29 6.40 59.41 5.28
C SER A 29 5.20 59.67 4.38
N SER A 30 4.29 58.70 4.27
CA SER A 30 2.87 58.95 4.04
C SER A 30 2.13 58.64 5.33
N ALA A 31 1.58 59.67 5.96
CA ALA A 31 0.80 59.55 7.17
C ALA A 31 -0.50 58.77 6.88
N TYR A 32 -0.60 57.55 7.41
CA TYR A 32 -1.89 56.87 7.57
C TYR A 32 -2.40 57.13 8.99
N ALA A 33 -3.69 57.47 9.09
CA ALA A 33 -4.40 57.63 10.35
C ALA A 33 -4.35 56.31 11.13
N ALA A 34 -4.01 56.38 12.42
CA ALA A 34 -4.02 55.24 13.32
C ALA A 34 -5.45 54.68 13.40
N THR A 35 -5.67 53.54 12.77
CA THR A 35 -6.69 52.58 13.16
C THR A 35 -6.32 52.05 14.54
N ASP A 36 -7.32 51.74 15.39
CA ASP A 36 -7.16 51.01 16.66
C ASP A 36 -6.69 49.54 16.40
N GLU A 37 -5.69 49.35 15.54
CA GLU A 37 -5.11 48.05 15.22
C GLU A 37 -4.22 47.59 16.37
N SER A 38 -4.36 46.32 16.77
CA SER A 38 -3.49 45.72 17.77
C SER A 38 -2.02 45.74 17.31
N VAL A 39 -1.09 45.66 18.25
CA VAL A 39 0.35 45.58 17.96
C VAL A 39 0.65 44.38 17.05
N GLN A 40 -0.07 43.27 17.27
CA GLN A 40 -0.04 42.09 16.42
C GLN A 40 -0.51 42.39 14.98
N ALA A 41 -1.69 43.01 14.80
CA ALA A 41 -2.22 43.33 13.48
C ALA A 41 -1.28 44.25 12.69
N THR A 42 -0.71 45.26 13.36
CA THR A 42 0.28 46.17 12.76
C THR A 42 1.51 45.40 12.27
N TYR A 43 2.01 44.47 13.08
CA TYR A 43 3.14 43.63 12.70
C TYR A 43 2.78 42.71 11.52
N GLU A 44 1.63 42.04 11.54
CA GLU A 44 1.17 41.14 10.48
C GLU A 44 0.99 41.87 9.14
N ASN A 45 0.48 43.10 9.15
CA ASN A 45 0.30 43.96 7.97
C ASN A 45 1.62 44.53 7.43
N THR A 46 2.71 44.48 8.20
CA THR A 46 4.01 44.93 7.73
C THR A 46 4.61 43.94 6.74
N ASN A 47 5.01 44.43 5.56
CA ASN A 47 5.63 43.63 4.52
C ASN A 47 6.91 42.94 5.02
N VAL A 48 7.12 41.68 4.62
CA VAL A 48 8.28 40.86 4.98
C VAL A 48 9.62 41.56 4.75
N LEU A 49 9.80 42.27 3.64
CA LEU A 49 11.05 43.00 3.38
C LEU A 49 11.25 44.19 4.31
N ASN A 50 10.17 44.85 4.73
CA ASN A 50 10.26 45.93 5.71
C ASN A 50 10.63 45.39 7.09
N ASN A 51 10.30 44.12 7.41
CA ASN A 51 10.77 43.48 8.63
C ASN A 51 12.23 43.00 8.52
N LEU A 52 12.65 42.53 7.34
CA LEU A 52 14.01 42.02 7.12
C LEU A 52 15.05 43.15 6.98
N LYS A 53 14.71 44.28 6.37
CA LYS A 53 15.64 45.40 6.17
C LYS A 53 16.11 45.98 7.51
N GLY A 54 17.43 45.99 7.71
CA GLY A 54 18.06 46.44 8.95
C GLY A 54 17.99 45.43 10.09
N ALA A 55 17.44 44.23 9.86
CA ALA A 55 17.49 43.14 10.82
C ALA A 55 18.88 42.48 10.82
N THR A 56 19.31 42.01 11.99
CA THR A 56 20.49 41.15 12.14
C THR A 56 20.01 39.73 12.40
N ILE A 57 20.31 38.82 11.47
CA ILE A 57 19.86 37.43 11.48
C ILE A 57 21.09 36.53 11.58
N GLY A 58 21.15 35.67 12.59
CA GLY A 58 22.32 34.81 12.83
C GLY A 58 23.63 35.60 13.02
N GLY A 59 23.56 36.84 13.53
CA GLY A 59 24.72 37.71 13.72
C GLY A 59 25.20 38.46 12.46
N LYS A 60 24.51 38.31 11.32
CA LYS A 60 24.78 39.04 10.08
C LYS A 60 23.62 39.99 9.77
N GLU A 61 23.92 41.23 9.40
CA GLU A 61 22.90 42.15 8.89
C GLU A 61 22.31 41.58 7.58
N PHE A 62 20.99 41.62 7.46
CA PHE A 62 20.29 41.12 6.30
C PHE A 62 20.66 41.91 5.04
N ASP A 63 21.14 41.20 4.02
CA ASP A 63 21.46 41.76 2.71
C ASP A 63 20.73 40.96 1.61
N LEU A 64 20.07 41.67 0.71
CA LEU A 64 19.40 41.08 -0.47
C LEU A 64 20.38 40.31 -1.37
N ALA A 65 21.66 40.69 -1.39
CA ALA A 65 22.69 40.03 -2.19
C ALA A 65 22.95 38.58 -1.76
N ASP A 66 22.61 38.22 -0.52
CA ASP A 66 22.76 36.86 0.01
C ASP A 66 21.66 35.90 -0.51
N TYR A 67 20.59 36.44 -1.09
CA TYR A 67 19.39 35.71 -1.49
C TYR A 67 19.08 35.91 -2.99
N PRO A 68 19.97 35.43 -3.90
CA PRO A 68 19.81 35.63 -5.34
C PRO A 68 18.82 34.64 -5.97
N HIS A 69 18.10 35.05 -7.02
CA HIS A 69 17.30 34.10 -7.81
C HIS A 69 18.11 32.85 -8.20
N ASN A 70 17.54 31.68 -7.96
CA ASN A 70 18.09 30.40 -8.36
C ASN A 70 16.95 29.43 -8.68
N SER A 71 16.77 29.14 -9.97
CA SER A 71 15.72 28.25 -10.46
C SER A 71 15.86 26.80 -9.95
N ASN A 72 17.03 26.41 -9.45
CA ASN A 72 17.28 25.10 -8.84
C ASN A 72 17.43 25.18 -7.30
N GLY A 73 17.30 26.37 -6.72
CA GLY A 73 17.40 26.58 -5.29
C GLY A 73 16.19 25.98 -4.56
N LYS A 74 16.34 25.63 -3.29
CA LYS A 74 15.22 25.16 -2.46
C LYS A 74 14.79 26.26 -1.49
N PRO A 75 13.49 26.38 -1.16
CA PRO A 75 13.02 27.21 -0.06
C PRO A 75 13.82 26.98 1.22
N GLN A 76 14.09 28.07 1.93
CA GLN A 76 14.86 28.07 3.17
C GLN A 76 14.22 28.96 4.21
N VAL A 77 14.35 28.59 5.48
CA VAL A 77 13.95 29.44 6.60
C VAL A 77 15.04 30.46 6.87
N ILE A 78 14.68 31.73 6.77
CA ILE A 78 15.56 32.87 7.08
C ILE A 78 15.55 33.10 8.59
N SER A 79 14.33 33.19 9.15
CA SER A 79 14.14 33.45 10.58
C SER A 79 12.81 32.88 11.04
N PHE A 80 12.83 32.29 12.21
CA PHE A 80 11.67 32.15 13.07
C PHE A 80 11.58 33.36 13.99
N VAL A 81 10.38 33.80 14.36
CA VAL A 81 10.15 34.97 15.21
C VAL A 81 9.16 34.63 16.31
N GLU A 82 9.64 34.68 17.56
CA GLU A 82 8.80 34.78 18.75
C GLU A 82 8.35 36.23 18.94
N PHE A 83 7.06 36.48 18.81
CA PHE A 83 6.49 37.81 18.94
C PHE A 83 5.75 37.94 20.27
N CYS A 84 6.14 38.97 21.04
CA CYS A 84 5.39 39.42 22.23
C CYS A 84 5.11 38.33 23.27
N TYR A 85 6.03 37.37 23.47
CA TYR A 85 5.95 36.46 24.60
C TYR A 85 5.92 37.22 25.93
N SER A 86 5.03 36.80 26.83
CA SER A 86 4.93 37.36 28.17
C SER A 86 4.47 36.32 29.19
N TYR A 87 5.07 36.37 30.38
CA TYR A 87 4.58 35.64 31.55
C TYR A 87 3.35 36.31 32.20
N TYR A 88 2.95 37.50 31.73
CA TYR A 88 1.72 38.17 32.15
C TYR A 88 0.53 37.71 31.30
N ALA A 89 -0.44 37.05 31.93
CA ALA A 89 -1.59 36.44 31.26
C ALA A 89 -2.37 37.43 30.38
N GLU A 90 -2.54 38.67 30.83
CA GLU A 90 -3.26 39.72 30.10
C GLU A 90 -2.55 40.18 28.81
N LYS A 91 -1.24 39.91 28.68
CA LYS A 91 -0.43 40.25 27.50
C LYS A 91 -0.22 39.07 26.56
N GLN A 92 -0.56 37.85 26.98
CA GLN A 92 -0.42 36.64 26.16
C GLN A 92 -1.34 36.63 24.93
N VAL A 93 -2.33 37.51 24.86
CA VAL A 93 -3.19 37.67 23.68
C VAL A 93 -2.42 38.12 22.44
N ASP A 94 -1.33 38.88 22.61
CA ASP A 94 -0.51 39.37 21.51
C ASP A 94 0.55 38.35 21.05
N TYR A 95 0.72 37.24 21.78
CA TYR A 95 1.71 36.23 21.46
C TYR A 95 1.49 35.63 20.07
N GLY A 96 2.56 35.54 19.30
CA GLY A 96 2.54 34.92 17.98
C GLY A 96 3.88 34.31 17.62
N LEU A 97 3.82 33.33 16.71
CA LEU A 97 4.99 32.72 16.10
C LEU A 97 4.91 32.98 14.59
N TYR A 98 6.03 33.42 14.01
CA TYR A 98 6.10 33.75 12.59
C TYR A 98 7.35 33.16 11.97
N ILE A 99 7.27 32.93 10.66
CA ILE A 99 8.39 32.43 9.88
C ILE A 99 8.58 33.23 8.61
N TYR A 100 9.84 33.55 8.33
CA TYR A 100 10.27 34.20 7.11
C TYR A 100 11.00 33.19 6.23
N VAL A 101 10.49 33.04 5.01
CA VAL A 101 10.97 32.03 4.05
C VAL A 101 11.60 32.74 2.87
N TYR A 102 12.79 32.29 2.50
CA TYR A 102 13.45 32.60 1.25
C TYR A 102 13.01 31.62 0.18
N ASN A 103 12.49 32.14 -0.92
CA ASN A 103 12.01 31.39 -2.09
C ASN A 103 12.92 31.70 -3.29
N PRO A 104 14.02 30.96 -3.49
CA PRO A 104 14.98 31.25 -4.57
C PRO A 104 14.39 31.11 -5.97
N GLN A 105 13.32 30.32 -6.14
CA GLN A 105 12.73 30.05 -7.45
C GLN A 105 11.70 31.11 -7.86
N ASP A 106 11.32 32.02 -6.96
CA ASP A 106 10.23 32.99 -7.14
C ASP A 106 8.90 32.30 -7.54
N ILE A 107 8.69 31.06 -7.09
CA ILE A 107 7.43 30.32 -7.30
C ILE A 107 6.33 30.91 -6.41
N ALA A 108 5.14 31.10 -6.97
CA ALA A 108 3.96 31.46 -6.19
C ALA A 108 3.38 30.21 -5.51
N PHE A 109 3.61 30.08 -4.21
CA PHE A 109 2.98 29.03 -3.38
C PHE A 109 1.48 29.24 -3.23
N ASP A 110 0.76 28.17 -2.88
CA ASP A 110 -0.68 28.18 -2.70
C ASP A 110 -1.03 28.90 -1.37
N MET A 111 -1.30 30.21 -1.46
CA MET A 111 -1.49 31.11 -0.31
C MET A 111 -2.64 30.73 0.63
N SER A 112 -3.66 30.02 0.14
CA SER A 112 -4.82 29.60 0.93
C SER A 112 -4.76 28.16 1.42
N SER A 113 -3.64 27.46 1.18
CA SER A 113 -3.52 26.04 1.54
C SER A 113 -3.20 25.88 3.03
N GLU A 114 -4.04 25.12 3.73
CA GLU A 114 -3.79 24.67 5.12
C GLU A 114 -2.71 23.57 5.18
N ARG A 115 -2.27 23.08 4.01
CA ARG A 115 -1.17 22.12 3.86
C ARG A 115 0.20 22.78 3.73
N ASN A 116 0.26 24.11 3.84
CA ASN A 116 1.52 24.77 4.18
C ASN A 116 1.71 24.61 5.69
N GLN A 117 2.79 23.97 6.13
CA GLN A 117 2.98 23.62 7.53
C GLN A 117 4.42 23.82 7.98
N ILE A 118 4.61 23.90 9.30
CA ILE A 118 5.92 23.92 9.95
C ILE A 118 6.00 22.78 10.96
N GLN A 119 7.07 22.00 10.90
CA GLN A 119 7.35 20.96 11.88
C GLN A 119 8.29 21.51 12.96
N LEU A 120 7.81 21.53 14.21
CA LEU A 120 8.61 22.01 15.34
C LEU A 120 8.30 21.31 16.66
N THR A 121 9.25 21.38 17.56
CA THR A 121 9.06 21.15 19.01
C THR A 121 9.53 22.37 19.81
N TYR A 122 9.18 22.43 21.08
CA TYR A 122 9.46 23.57 21.96
C TYR A 122 9.72 23.13 23.40
N GLY A 123 10.55 23.90 24.11
CA GLY A 123 10.86 23.69 25.52
C GLY A 123 11.29 22.25 25.83
N GLY A 124 10.63 21.64 26.81
CA GLY A 124 10.85 20.26 27.23
C GLY A 124 10.08 19.19 26.45
N LYS A 125 9.30 19.55 25.43
CA LYS A 125 8.47 18.60 24.67
C LYS A 125 9.35 17.66 23.82
N PRO A 126 9.24 16.33 23.97
CA PRO A 126 10.10 15.39 23.26
C PRO A 126 9.73 15.22 21.77
N SER A 127 8.44 15.10 21.44
CA SER A 127 7.96 14.85 20.07
C SER A 127 7.74 16.14 19.28
N TYR A 128 7.80 16.01 17.95
CA TYR A 128 7.53 17.09 17.02
C TYR A 128 6.04 17.14 16.68
N SER A 129 5.58 18.28 16.16
CA SER A 129 4.24 18.40 15.60
C SER A 129 4.25 19.35 14.42
N LYS A 130 3.33 19.16 13.49
CA LYS A 130 3.10 20.08 12.38
C LYS A 130 2.02 21.10 12.73
N TYR A 131 2.24 22.34 12.30
CA TYR A 131 1.34 23.48 12.52
C TYR A 131 1.11 24.21 11.21
N VAL A 132 -0.13 24.63 10.95
CA VAL A 132 -0.50 25.36 9.72
C VAL A 132 0.24 26.69 9.65
N LEU A 133 0.79 27.00 8.48
CA LEU A 133 1.37 28.27 8.11
C LEU A 133 0.34 29.12 7.36
N GLN A 134 -0.27 30.07 8.08
CA GLN A 134 -1.14 31.08 7.46
C GLN A 134 -0.29 32.11 6.72
N PHE A 135 -0.51 32.22 5.41
CA PHE A 135 0.12 33.25 4.60
C PHE A 135 -0.30 34.66 5.06
N LEU A 136 0.68 35.57 5.21
CA LEU A 136 0.42 36.98 5.52
C LEU A 136 0.74 37.87 4.32
N ASN A 137 2.00 37.88 3.88
CA ASN A 137 2.44 38.66 2.73
C ASN A 137 3.76 38.12 2.15
N TYR A 138 4.12 38.61 0.96
CA TYR A 138 5.40 38.34 0.30
C TYR A 138 6.07 39.65 -0.13
N SER A 139 7.36 39.59 -0.48
CA SER A 139 8.14 40.73 -0.96
C SER A 139 7.58 41.31 -2.25
N THR A 140 7.34 42.62 -2.31
CA THR A 140 6.77 43.30 -3.49
C THR A 140 7.73 44.29 -4.15
N GLU A 141 8.97 44.34 -3.68
CA GLU A 141 10.01 45.18 -4.26
C GLU A 141 10.44 44.67 -5.63
N ALA A 142 10.64 45.60 -6.57
CA ALA A 142 10.98 45.29 -7.95
C ALA A 142 12.26 44.43 -8.06
N GLY A 143 12.16 43.27 -8.71
CA GLY A 143 13.24 42.30 -8.88
C GLY A 143 13.36 41.26 -7.76
N TYR A 144 12.49 41.35 -6.75
CA TYR A 144 12.42 40.44 -5.60
C TYR A 144 10.97 40.00 -5.32
N GLU A 145 10.05 40.16 -6.27
CA GLU A 145 8.64 39.79 -6.09
C GLU A 145 8.50 38.31 -5.76
N GLY A 146 7.91 37.99 -4.60
CA GLY A 146 7.73 36.60 -4.18
C GLY A 146 9.01 35.87 -3.79
N ARG A 147 10.15 36.56 -3.67
CA ARG A 147 11.42 35.98 -3.18
C ARG A 147 11.45 35.76 -1.67
N PHE A 148 10.68 36.54 -0.91
CA PHE A 148 10.58 36.45 0.53
C PHE A 148 9.12 36.33 0.93
N TRP A 149 8.82 35.44 1.87
CA TRP A 149 7.47 35.15 2.33
C TRP A 149 7.39 35.25 3.84
N LYS A 150 6.27 35.74 4.34
CA LYS A 150 5.96 35.82 5.76
C LYS A 150 4.70 35.01 6.04
N PHE A 151 4.83 34.07 6.97
CA PHE A 151 3.72 33.27 7.48
C PHE A 151 3.58 33.44 8.98
N LYS A 152 2.35 33.29 9.47
CA LYS A 152 2.02 33.09 10.87
C LYS A 152 1.83 31.60 11.12
N VAL A 153 2.35 31.10 12.24
CA VAL A 153 2.02 29.77 12.73
C VAL A 153 0.65 29.84 13.41
N THR A 154 -0.34 29.16 12.84
CA THR A 154 -1.69 29.11 13.41
C THR A 154 -1.71 28.16 14.59
N LEU A 155 -2.16 28.66 15.74
CA LEU A 155 -2.27 27.89 16.98
C LEU A 155 -3.71 27.91 17.47
N SER A 156 -4.25 26.74 17.80
CA SER A 156 -5.46 26.64 18.60
C SER A 156 -5.19 27.12 20.04
N GLU A 157 -6.25 27.43 20.78
CA GLU A 157 -6.12 27.81 22.20
C GLU A 157 -5.40 26.73 23.02
N ALA A 158 -5.68 25.45 22.74
CA ALA A 158 -5.05 24.31 23.39
C ALA A 158 -3.55 24.20 23.04
N GLN A 159 -3.19 24.39 21.76
CA GLN A 159 -1.79 24.37 21.33
C GLN A 159 -1.00 25.53 21.95
N ARG A 160 -1.57 26.74 21.97
CA ARG A 160 -0.95 27.90 22.62
C ARG A 160 -0.73 27.62 24.11
N ALA A 161 -1.74 27.12 24.83
CA ALA A 161 -1.61 26.79 26.24
C ALA A 161 -0.53 25.71 26.50
N ALA A 162 -0.43 24.71 25.62
CA ALA A 162 0.61 23.68 25.71
C ALA A 162 2.02 24.27 25.51
N ILE A 163 2.19 25.22 24.59
CA ILE A 163 3.47 25.93 24.40
C ILE A 163 3.86 26.68 25.67
N PHE A 164 2.97 27.52 26.22
CA PHE A 164 3.26 28.27 27.45
C PHE A 164 3.59 27.38 28.66
N LYS A 165 3.04 26.17 28.71
CA LYS A 165 3.32 25.22 29.78
C LYS A 165 4.75 24.63 29.71
N GLU A 166 5.26 24.41 28.51
CA GLU A 166 6.54 23.71 28.29
C GLU A 166 7.75 24.65 28.18
N LEU A 167 7.51 25.94 27.93
CA LEU A 167 8.56 26.95 27.82
C LEU A 167 9.08 27.39 29.19
N ASP A 168 10.41 27.60 29.29
CA ASP A 168 11.02 28.32 30.42
C ASP A 168 11.02 29.81 30.12
N ASP A 169 10.39 30.61 30.98
CA ASP A 169 10.33 32.08 30.87
C ASP A 169 11.70 32.74 30.69
N ASN A 170 12.77 32.14 31.21
CA ASN A 170 14.14 32.68 31.11
C ASN A 170 14.84 32.31 29.80
N GLU A 171 14.48 31.17 29.21
CA GLU A 171 15.10 30.61 28.00
C GLU A 171 14.09 29.77 27.20
N ARG A 172 13.54 30.37 26.15
CA ARG A 172 12.48 29.75 25.36
C ARG A 172 13.07 29.14 24.10
N VAL A 173 13.02 27.82 24.02
CA VAL A 173 13.68 27.05 22.96
C VAL A 173 12.63 26.52 21.99
N TYR A 174 12.85 26.72 20.70
CA TYR A 174 12.08 26.14 19.60
C TYR A 174 13.03 25.40 18.67
N LYS A 175 12.71 24.18 18.28
CA LYS A 175 13.49 23.39 17.32
C LYS A 175 12.62 23.11 16.11
N ILE A 176 13.09 23.54 14.94
CA ILE A 176 12.34 23.46 13.68
C ILE A 176 13.08 22.50 12.76
N SER A 177 12.43 21.41 12.38
CA SER A 177 13.03 20.39 11.50
C SER A 177 12.77 20.71 10.03
N GLY A 178 11.54 21.06 9.68
CA GLY A 178 11.09 21.21 8.29
C GLY A 178 9.95 22.21 8.11
N ILE A 179 9.77 22.65 6.87
CA ILE A 179 8.58 23.37 6.40
C ILE A 179 7.99 22.67 5.18
N GLU A 180 6.67 22.61 5.14
CA GLU A 180 5.91 22.14 4.01
C GLU A 180 5.33 23.32 3.25
N LEU A 181 5.53 23.34 1.93
CA LEU A 181 4.97 24.36 1.06
C LEU A 181 4.24 23.71 -0.10
N SER A 182 3.01 24.16 -0.33
CA SER A 182 2.13 23.71 -1.41
C SER A 182 2.36 24.57 -2.65
N TYR A 183 2.56 23.91 -3.79
CA TYR A 183 2.58 24.53 -5.11
C TYR A 183 1.71 23.72 -6.06
N LYS A 184 0.65 24.34 -6.61
CA LYS A 184 -0.31 23.65 -7.49
C LYS A 184 -0.87 22.38 -6.84
N ASN A 185 -1.21 22.47 -5.55
CA ASN A 185 -1.72 21.37 -4.73
C ASN A 185 -0.75 20.19 -4.49
N VAL A 186 0.52 20.33 -4.89
CA VAL A 186 1.59 19.39 -4.53
C VAL A 186 2.36 19.98 -3.35
N VAL A 187 2.44 19.24 -2.26
CA VAL A 187 3.20 19.64 -1.07
C VAL A 187 4.59 19.05 -1.15
N THR A 188 5.58 19.84 -0.77
CA THR A 188 6.97 19.39 -0.63
C THR A 188 7.49 19.83 0.72
N GLU A 189 8.09 18.91 1.46
CA GLU A 189 8.79 19.23 2.70
C GLU A 189 10.24 19.64 2.41
N TYR A 190 10.67 20.74 3.04
CA TYR A 190 12.02 21.28 2.97
C TYR A 190 12.64 21.26 4.36
N ALA A 191 13.75 20.51 4.51
CA ALA A 191 14.53 20.50 5.73
C ALA A 191 15.09 21.89 6.06
N CYS A 192 14.95 22.31 7.31
CA CYS A 192 15.41 23.60 7.80
C CYS A 192 16.09 23.58 9.19
N GLY A 193 16.27 22.39 9.77
CA GLY A 193 17.03 22.05 11.00
C GLY A 193 17.69 23.20 11.77
N GLN A 194 16.91 23.96 12.53
CA GLN A 194 17.39 25.08 13.34
C GLN A 194 16.77 25.12 14.73
N THR A 195 17.60 25.46 15.72
CA THR A 195 17.20 25.71 17.11
C THR A 195 17.24 27.22 17.37
N TYR A 196 16.10 27.77 17.78
CA TYR A 196 15.95 29.17 18.16
C TYR A 196 15.78 29.25 19.67
N THR A 197 16.68 30.00 20.32
CA THR A 197 16.67 30.22 21.76
C THR A 197 16.46 31.70 22.05
N TYR A 198 15.30 32.03 22.62
CA TYR A 198 14.94 33.39 23.00
C TYR A 198 15.18 33.65 24.49
N LYS A 199 15.71 34.85 24.78
CA LYS A 199 15.91 35.37 26.13
C LYS A 199 15.42 36.81 26.22
N GLY A 200 15.05 37.22 27.42
CA GLY A 200 14.50 38.56 27.66
C GLY A 200 13.14 38.74 27.00
N TYR A 201 12.71 39.98 26.85
CA TYR A 201 11.35 40.33 26.43
C TYR A 201 11.34 41.60 25.58
N ALA A 202 10.41 41.64 24.62
CA ALA A 202 10.06 42.85 23.91
C ALA A 202 9.63 43.94 24.90
N LEU A 203 9.91 45.20 24.58
CA LEU A 203 9.55 46.33 25.46
C LEU A 203 8.05 46.30 25.78
N GLY A 204 7.71 46.30 27.08
CA GLY A 204 6.33 46.23 27.57
C GLY A 204 5.78 44.83 27.81
N TYR A 205 6.47 43.76 27.40
CA TYR A 205 6.02 42.37 27.59
C TYR A 205 6.76 41.62 28.71
N GLY A 206 7.88 42.16 29.18
CA GLY A 206 8.56 41.73 30.41
C GLY A 206 8.23 42.66 31.59
N SER A 207 9.19 42.84 32.49
CA SER A 207 9.08 43.74 33.65
C SER A 207 8.58 45.13 33.25
N GLU A 208 7.59 45.65 33.98
CA GLU A 208 7.07 47.01 33.78
C GLU A 208 8.13 48.10 34.02
N LEU A 209 9.23 47.75 34.69
CA LEU A 209 10.36 48.65 34.95
C LEU A 209 11.39 48.66 33.81
N ALA A 210 11.24 47.83 32.78
CA ALA A 210 12.15 47.80 31.64
C ALA A 210 12.04 49.10 30.84
N ALA A 211 13.17 49.80 30.66
CA ALA A 211 13.25 51.05 29.91
C ALA A 211 13.56 50.83 28.41
N SER A 212 13.95 49.61 28.03
CA SER A 212 14.32 49.24 26.66
C SER A 212 13.95 47.79 26.38
N ASP A 213 13.97 47.41 25.10
CA ASP A 213 13.88 46.02 24.68
C ASP A 213 15.07 45.22 25.23
N THR A 214 14.80 43.98 25.66
CA THR A 214 15.82 43.03 26.16
C THR A 214 15.77 41.70 25.40
N LEU A 215 14.87 41.56 24.43
CA LEU A 215 14.70 40.37 23.62
C LEU A 215 15.97 40.12 22.81
N SER A 216 16.44 38.89 22.88
CA SER A 216 17.55 38.41 22.08
C SER A 216 17.24 36.99 21.62
N CYS A 217 17.69 36.67 20.41
CA CYS A 217 17.56 35.35 19.82
C CYS A 217 18.95 34.83 19.48
N LYS A 218 19.23 33.60 19.90
CA LYS A 218 20.36 32.82 19.43
C LYS A 218 19.82 31.75 18.49
N VAL A 219 20.49 31.57 17.36
CA VAL A 219 20.17 30.55 16.37
C VAL A 219 21.34 29.59 16.28
N ASP A 220 21.08 28.31 16.53
CA ASP A 220 22.03 27.22 16.38
C ASP A 220 21.46 26.24 15.34
N GLY A 221 22.30 25.68 14.46
CA GLY A 221 21.87 24.55 13.64
C GLY A 221 21.59 23.32 14.50
N PHE A 222 20.71 22.43 14.06
CA PHE A 222 20.74 21.05 14.53
C PHE A 222 20.66 20.09 13.35
N ASP A 223 21.72 19.30 13.19
CA ASP A 223 21.90 18.44 12.01
C ASP A 223 21.18 17.09 12.16
N LYS A 224 20.46 16.89 13.26
CA LYS A 224 19.85 15.60 13.62
C LYS A 224 18.39 15.56 13.22
N TYR A 225 18.16 15.23 11.96
CA TYR A 225 16.87 14.83 11.37
C TYR A 225 17.10 13.66 10.41
N LEU A 226 16.04 12.91 10.10
CA LEU A 226 16.06 11.84 9.09
C LEU A 226 15.31 12.31 7.85
N THR A 227 15.88 12.10 6.67
CA THR A 227 15.10 12.21 5.42
C THR A 227 14.68 10.81 5.01
N LEU A 228 13.37 10.55 4.96
CA LEU A 228 12.86 9.23 4.62
C LEU A 228 12.33 9.22 3.18
N ASP A 229 12.73 8.18 2.45
CA ASP A 229 12.06 7.75 1.21
C ASP A 229 11.06 6.67 1.61
N VAL A 230 9.78 7.04 1.59
CA VAL A 230 8.69 6.22 2.12
C VAL A 230 7.89 5.64 0.96
N HIS A 231 7.61 4.34 1.04
CA HIS A 231 6.83 3.62 0.05
C HIS A 231 5.68 2.90 0.77
N SER A 232 4.50 2.86 0.15
CA SER A 232 3.35 2.14 0.68
C SER A 232 3.32 0.69 0.22
N THR A 233 2.70 -0.15 1.03
CA THR A 233 2.23 -1.49 0.64
C THR A 233 1.05 -1.87 1.53
N PHE A 234 0.41 -3.00 1.27
CA PHE A 234 -0.65 -3.51 2.10
C PHE A 234 -0.60 -5.04 2.13
N PHE A 235 -1.46 -5.66 2.93
CA PHE A 235 -1.65 -7.09 2.89
C PHE A 235 -3.11 -7.42 3.12
N ARG A 236 -3.65 -8.30 2.27
CA ARG A 236 -4.96 -8.94 2.47
C ARG A 236 -4.79 -10.46 2.49
N GLY A 237 -5.55 -11.11 3.36
CA GLY A 237 -5.68 -12.56 3.31
C GLY A 237 -6.38 -13.02 2.02
N LYS A 238 -6.15 -14.28 1.64
CA LYS A 238 -6.79 -14.90 0.46
C LYS A 238 -8.30 -15.07 0.60
N GLY A 239 -8.80 -15.04 1.83
CA GLY A 239 -10.19 -15.24 2.20
C GLY A 239 -10.81 -13.99 2.84
N THR A 240 -12.10 -14.07 3.16
CA THR A 240 -12.84 -12.98 3.81
C THR A 240 -12.51 -12.91 5.30
N ASN A 241 -12.86 -11.83 5.99
CA ASN A 241 -12.71 -11.75 7.46
C ASN A 241 -13.85 -12.45 8.24
N GLY A 242 -14.50 -13.44 7.62
CA GLY A 242 -15.71 -14.10 8.14
C GLY A 242 -17.02 -13.40 7.81
N LYS A 243 -16.99 -12.17 7.26
CA LYS A 243 -18.19 -11.49 6.72
C LYS A 243 -18.26 -11.63 5.20
N LYS A 244 -19.48 -11.71 4.66
CA LYS A 244 -19.71 -11.74 3.20
C LYS A 244 -19.19 -10.45 2.57
N TYR A 245 -18.40 -10.56 1.50
CA TYR A 245 -17.79 -9.47 0.72
C TYR A 245 -16.67 -8.68 1.41
N ILE A 246 -16.28 -9.00 2.65
CA ILE A 246 -15.32 -8.20 3.39
C ILE A 246 -13.99 -8.94 3.57
N GLN A 247 -12.89 -8.26 3.25
CA GLN A 247 -11.53 -8.67 3.61
C GLN A 247 -10.94 -7.71 4.62
N ASP A 248 -10.04 -8.19 5.48
CA ASP A 248 -9.19 -7.30 6.26
C ASP A 248 -8.03 -6.79 5.38
N THR A 249 -7.70 -5.52 5.52
CA THR A 249 -6.55 -4.86 4.90
C THR A 249 -5.62 -4.35 5.99
N LEU A 250 -4.38 -4.81 5.97
CA LEU A 250 -3.31 -4.29 6.81
C LEU A 250 -2.49 -3.28 6.02
N HIS A 251 -2.60 -2.01 6.38
CA HIS A 251 -1.92 -0.91 5.71
C HIS A 251 -0.52 -0.71 6.26
N SER A 252 0.42 -0.52 5.35
CA SER A 252 1.84 -0.54 5.64
C SER A 252 2.59 0.52 4.87
N VAL A 253 3.66 1.03 5.47
CA VAL A 253 4.73 1.68 4.72
C VAL A 253 6.07 1.01 5.02
N TYR A 254 7.03 1.18 4.13
CA TYR A 254 8.41 0.84 4.37
C TYR A 254 9.34 2.00 4.03
N PHE A 255 10.42 2.09 4.80
CA PHE A 255 11.46 3.10 4.67
C PHE A 255 12.76 2.56 5.25
N SER A 256 13.89 3.20 4.97
CA SER A 256 15.19 2.81 5.50
C SER A 256 15.80 3.86 6.44
N VAL A 257 16.52 3.38 7.45
CA VAL A 257 17.23 4.20 8.44
C VAL A 257 18.73 3.87 8.37
N PRO A 258 19.63 4.86 8.35
CA PRO A 258 21.07 4.63 8.39
C PRO A 258 21.50 3.84 9.62
N ASN A 259 22.38 2.84 9.44
CA ASN A 259 22.85 2.01 10.54
C ASN A 259 23.62 2.82 11.60
N GLU A 260 24.26 3.93 11.23
CA GLU A 260 24.90 4.84 12.19
C GLU A 260 23.94 5.41 13.24
N ILE A 261 22.67 5.64 12.87
CA ILE A 261 21.62 6.13 13.78
C ILE A 261 21.21 5.03 14.75
N ILE A 262 21.07 3.79 14.25
CA ILE A 262 20.73 2.61 15.05
C ILE A 262 21.88 2.28 16.00
N ASP A 263 23.13 2.39 15.54
CA ASP A 263 24.32 2.17 16.35
C ASP A 263 24.46 3.24 17.44
N GLU A 264 24.14 4.51 17.16
CA GLU A 264 24.20 5.60 18.13
C GLU A 264 23.06 5.51 19.16
N TYR A 265 21.82 5.37 18.71
CA TYR A 265 20.59 5.54 19.52
C TYR A 265 19.82 4.26 19.81
N GLY A 266 20.25 3.12 19.27
CA GLY A 266 19.66 1.81 19.53
C GLY A 266 18.51 1.47 18.59
N LYS A 267 17.63 0.58 19.04
CA LYS A 267 16.53 0.07 18.21
C LYS A 267 15.43 1.12 18.08
N MET A 268 14.78 1.19 16.92
CA MET A 268 13.54 1.94 16.77
C MET A 268 12.44 1.30 17.63
N THR A 269 11.79 2.13 18.45
CA THR A 269 10.77 1.72 19.43
C THR A 269 9.43 2.39 19.22
N ALA A 270 9.36 3.50 18.48
CA ALA A 270 8.10 4.09 18.08
C ALA A 270 8.19 4.87 16.76
N VAL A 271 7.06 4.97 16.07
CA VAL A 271 6.87 5.80 14.88
C VAL A 271 5.69 6.73 15.13
N HIS A 272 5.91 8.04 15.02
CA HIS A 272 4.89 9.06 15.13
C HIS A 272 4.46 9.50 13.73
N ALA A 273 3.18 9.32 13.39
CA ALA A 273 2.65 9.57 12.06
C ALA A 273 1.25 10.19 12.08
N THR A 274 0.89 10.87 11.00
CA THR A 274 -0.42 11.51 10.81
C THR A 274 -0.98 11.26 9.41
N TRP A 275 -2.31 11.23 9.30
CA TRP A 275 -3.04 11.13 8.02
C TRP A 275 -4.53 11.43 8.20
N LEU A 276 -5.25 11.73 7.11
CA LEU A 276 -6.71 11.86 7.10
C LEU A 276 -7.36 10.62 6.46
N ASN A 277 -8.25 9.93 7.19
CA ASN A 277 -8.95 8.79 6.61
C ASN A 277 -10.16 9.25 5.79
N ALA A 278 -10.30 8.68 4.59
CA ALA A 278 -11.47 8.85 3.74
C ALA A 278 -11.94 7.49 3.21
N TYR A 279 -13.22 7.17 3.39
CA TYR A 279 -13.81 5.94 2.87
C TYR A 279 -14.46 6.21 1.52
N THR A 280 -14.06 5.46 0.49
CA THR A 280 -14.51 5.71 -0.88
C THR A 280 -16.03 5.50 -1.02
N ALA A 281 -16.65 6.29 -1.88
CA ALA A 281 -17.96 5.94 -2.43
C ALA A 281 -17.85 4.61 -3.23
N PRO A 282 -18.97 3.89 -3.46
CA PRO A 282 -18.96 2.65 -4.24
C PRO A 282 -18.35 2.83 -5.63
N ALA A 283 -17.39 1.97 -5.97
CA ALA A 283 -16.73 1.94 -7.26
C ALA A 283 -17.12 0.71 -8.06
N LEU A 284 -17.62 0.93 -9.27
CA LEU A 284 -17.88 -0.15 -10.22
C LEU A 284 -16.62 -0.45 -11.03
N VAL A 285 -16.24 -1.72 -11.08
CA VAL A 285 -15.22 -2.24 -11.98
C VAL A 285 -15.92 -3.19 -12.96
N THR A 286 -15.83 -2.92 -14.27
CA THR A 286 -16.48 -3.75 -15.29
C THR A 286 -15.48 -4.21 -16.35
N GLY A 287 -15.56 -5.49 -16.74
CA GLY A 287 -14.88 -6.03 -17.92
C GLY A 287 -15.62 -5.75 -19.23
N ASN A 288 -16.86 -5.26 -19.15
CA ASN A 288 -17.71 -5.02 -20.30
C ASN A 288 -17.55 -3.60 -20.85
N SER A 289 -16.97 -3.50 -22.06
CA SER A 289 -16.71 -2.19 -22.70
C SER A 289 -17.99 -1.40 -22.99
N GLY A 290 -19.10 -2.06 -23.32
CA GLY A 290 -20.36 -1.36 -23.62
C GLY A 290 -21.00 -0.78 -22.37
N TYR A 291 -20.93 -1.49 -21.24
CA TYR A 291 -21.36 -0.97 -19.94
C TYR A 291 -20.50 0.18 -19.49
N TYR A 292 -19.17 0.04 -19.59
CA TYR A 292 -18.23 1.11 -19.27
C TYR A 292 -18.52 2.40 -20.06
N GLU A 293 -18.64 2.30 -21.38
CA GLU A 293 -18.87 3.48 -22.24
C GLU A 293 -20.20 4.17 -21.95
N GLU A 294 -21.29 3.41 -21.72
CA GLU A 294 -22.57 4.01 -21.37
C GLU A 294 -22.54 4.66 -19.98
N MET A 295 -22.07 3.95 -18.95
CA MET A 295 -22.07 4.45 -17.58
C MET A 295 -21.13 5.64 -17.40
N LEU A 296 -20.02 5.68 -18.14
CA LEU A 296 -19.10 6.81 -18.14
C LEU A 296 -19.79 8.12 -18.56
N ASN A 297 -20.75 8.08 -19.49
CA ASN A 297 -21.50 9.26 -19.92
C ASN A 297 -22.45 9.81 -18.83
N HIS A 298 -22.72 9.01 -17.79
CA HIS A 298 -23.60 9.35 -16.68
C HIS A 298 -22.85 9.41 -15.33
N ILE A 299 -21.51 9.41 -15.34
CA ILE A 299 -20.72 9.51 -14.11
C ILE A 299 -20.98 10.85 -13.41
N GLY A 300 -21.20 10.81 -12.09
CA GLY A 300 -21.58 11.97 -11.29
C GLY A 300 -23.03 12.43 -11.49
N GLU A 301 -23.80 11.84 -12.42
CA GLU A 301 -25.21 12.18 -12.57
C GLU A 301 -26.09 11.46 -11.55
N ASN A 302 -26.94 12.22 -10.85
CA ASN A 302 -27.93 11.65 -9.95
C ASN A 302 -29.07 11.00 -10.75
N THR A 303 -29.16 9.68 -10.70
CA THR A 303 -30.24 8.87 -11.30
C THR A 303 -31.49 8.84 -10.42
N GLY A 304 -31.39 9.30 -9.17
CA GLY A 304 -32.47 9.32 -8.20
C GLY A 304 -32.97 7.91 -7.88
N LEU A 305 -34.24 7.83 -7.47
CA LEU A 305 -34.99 6.58 -7.32
C LEU A 305 -36.15 6.61 -8.33
N PRO A 306 -35.96 6.11 -9.56
CA PRO A 306 -36.98 6.15 -10.60
C PRO A 306 -38.29 5.53 -10.09
N GLY A 307 -39.43 6.21 -10.26
CA GLY A 307 -40.74 5.70 -9.82
C GLY A 307 -41.15 4.44 -10.59
N THR A 308 -40.81 4.42 -11.88
CA THR A 308 -41.09 3.38 -12.85
C THR A 308 -39.93 3.25 -13.84
N TYR A 309 -39.98 2.21 -14.68
CA TYR A 309 -39.02 2.05 -15.79
C TYR A 309 -38.98 3.26 -16.73
N GLY A 310 -40.14 3.87 -17.03
CA GLY A 310 -40.20 5.01 -17.96
C GLY A 310 -39.50 6.27 -17.44
N ASP A 311 -39.16 6.29 -16.14
CA ASP A 311 -38.45 7.37 -15.49
C ASP A 311 -36.92 7.15 -15.48
N LEU A 312 -36.44 6.01 -16.00
CA LEU A 312 -35.00 5.73 -16.10
C LEU A 312 -34.36 6.67 -17.12
N LYS A 313 -33.23 7.27 -16.75
CA LYS A 313 -32.43 8.12 -17.65
C LYS A 313 -31.79 7.32 -18.79
N PHE A 314 -31.40 6.10 -18.50
CA PHE A 314 -30.80 5.13 -19.41
C PHE A 314 -31.07 3.70 -18.90
N LYS A 315 -30.90 2.70 -19.75
CA LYS A 315 -31.38 1.32 -19.49
C LYS A 315 -30.43 0.45 -18.67
N TYR A 316 -29.16 0.84 -18.54
CA TYR A 316 -28.12 0.05 -17.91
C TYR A 316 -28.17 0.19 -16.38
N SER A 317 -28.00 -0.93 -15.69
CA SER A 317 -28.10 -1.02 -14.23
C SER A 317 -27.23 -2.18 -13.75
N PHE A 318 -26.93 -2.20 -12.45
CA PHE A 318 -26.26 -3.34 -11.82
C PHE A 318 -26.85 -3.57 -10.43
N ARG A 319 -26.67 -4.79 -9.94
CA ARG A 319 -26.98 -5.18 -8.55
C ARG A 319 -26.09 -6.32 -8.08
N THR A 320 -25.87 -6.42 -6.79
CA THR A 320 -25.17 -7.58 -6.20
C THR A 320 -25.99 -8.87 -6.35
N GLU A 321 -25.39 -10.02 -6.03
CA GLU A 321 -26.08 -11.30 -5.85
C GLU A 321 -27.29 -11.17 -4.89
N GLU A 322 -28.31 -11.98 -5.10
CA GLU A 322 -29.45 -12.08 -4.18
C GLU A 322 -29.03 -12.83 -2.92
N ASP A 323 -29.06 -12.15 -1.78
CA ASP A 323 -28.91 -12.74 -0.46
C ASP A 323 -30.26 -13.27 0.01
N LEU A 324 -30.28 -14.52 0.48
CA LEU A 324 -31.40 -15.03 1.27
C LEU A 324 -31.32 -14.38 2.64
N VAL A 325 -32.32 -13.58 3.00
CA VAL A 325 -32.41 -12.95 4.32
C VAL A 325 -32.94 -13.99 5.31
N ASP A 326 -32.24 -14.17 6.44
CA ASP A 326 -32.58 -15.13 7.51
C ASP A 326 -33.93 -14.85 8.23
N THR A 327 -34.67 -13.82 7.82
CA THR A 327 -36.01 -13.58 8.35
C THR A 327 -37.00 -14.53 7.68
N SER A 328 -37.28 -15.65 8.37
CA SER A 328 -38.43 -16.49 8.05
C SER A 328 -39.64 -16.03 8.86
N ILE A 329 -40.71 -15.61 8.19
CA ILE A 329 -42.03 -15.49 8.81
C ILE A 329 -42.92 -16.56 8.18
N GLY A 330 -43.23 -17.61 8.95
CA GLY A 330 -44.10 -18.70 8.49
C GLY A 330 -43.51 -19.59 7.38
N GLY A 331 -42.17 -19.68 7.28
CA GLY A 331 -41.50 -20.51 6.26
C GLY A 331 -41.32 -19.84 4.89
N VAL A 332 -41.62 -18.55 4.77
CA VAL A 332 -41.29 -17.75 3.58
C VAL A 332 -39.95 -17.07 3.81
N HIS A 333 -38.97 -17.35 2.95
CA HIS A 333 -37.69 -16.66 2.93
C HIS A 333 -37.84 -15.37 2.12
N PHE A 334 -37.42 -14.24 2.69
CA PHE A 334 -37.30 -12.99 1.94
C PHE A 334 -35.90 -12.92 1.34
N SER A 335 -35.81 -12.44 0.10
CA SER A 335 -34.57 -12.38 -0.66
C SER A 335 -34.33 -10.94 -1.12
N GLY A 336 -33.10 -10.45 -0.96
CA GLY A 336 -32.70 -9.06 -1.19
C GLY A 336 -31.31 -8.95 -1.80
N TYR A 337 -30.94 -7.75 -2.22
CA TYR A 337 -29.63 -7.40 -2.77
C TYR A 337 -28.93 -6.45 -1.79
N HIS A 338 -27.62 -6.62 -1.63
CA HIS A 338 -26.83 -5.70 -0.83
C HIS A 338 -26.80 -4.30 -1.46
N SER A 339 -26.39 -4.18 -2.73
CA SER A 339 -26.29 -2.90 -3.44
C SER A 339 -26.91 -2.93 -4.83
N GLY A 340 -27.34 -1.77 -5.33
CA GLY A 340 -27.71 -1.61 -6.73
C GLY A 340 -27.83 -0.16 -7.19
N TYR A 341 -27.69 0.03 -8.50
CA TYR A 341 -27.65 1.33 -9.17
C TYR A 341 -28.67 1.38 -10.30
N ASN A 342 -29.32 2.53 -10.48
CA ASN A 342 -30.33 2.77 -11.51
C ASN A 342 -31.48 1.72 -11.48
N TYR A 343 -31.99 1.44 -10.28
CA TYR A 343 -33.01 0.41 -10.03
C TYR A 343 -34.36 1.06 -9.61
N PRO A 344 -35.49 0.80 -10.29
CA PRO A 344 -36.75 1.47 -10.00
C PRO A 344 -37.29 1.19 -8.58
N SER A 345 -37.86 2.21 -7.95
CA SER A 345 -38.33 2.20 -6.56
C SER A 345 -39.40 1.14 -6.25
N LYS A 346 -40.25 0.78 -7.23
CA LYS A 346 -41.23 -0.30 -7.09
C LYS A 346 -40.60 -1.69 -6.95
N LEU A 347 -39.33 -1.84 -7.32
CA LEU A 347 -38.54 -3.07 -7.23
C LEU A 347 -37.36 -2.91 -6.25
N SER A 348 -37.09 -1.69 -5.75
CA SER A 348 -35.97 -1.35 -4.89
C SER A 348 -36.16 -1.76 -3.42
N SER A 349 -37.35 -2.21 -3.01
CA SER A 349 -37.58 -2.73 -1.64
C SER A 349 -36.70 -3.93 -1.30
N LYS A 350 -36.10 -4.56 -2.32
CA LYS A 350 -35.11 -5.61 -2.19
C LYS A 350 -33.67 -5.10 -2.04
N ILE A 351 -33.37 -3.84 -2.34
CA ILE A 351 -31.99 -3.31 -2.33
C ILE A 351 -31.74 -2.60 -1.00
N THR A 352 -30.73 -3.05 -0.26
CA THR A 352 -30.35 -2.43 1.03
C THR A 352 -29.64 -1.10 0.82
N ASN A 353 -28.63 -1.06 -0.04
CA ASN A 353 -27.85 0.12 -0.37
C ASN A 353 -28.14 0.57 -1.81
N HIS A 354 -28.99 1.59 -1.93
CA HIS A 354 -29.25 2.20 -3.22
C HIS A 354 -28.16 3.21 -3.56
N ILE A 355 -27.54 3.07 -4.73
CA ILE A 355 -26.52 3.99 -5.24
C ILE A 355 -27.22 4.98 -6.19
N PRO A 356 -27.48 6.24 -5.77
CA PRO A 356 -28.16 7.22 -6.61
C PRO A 356 -27.23 7.94 -7.58
N VAL A 357 -25.93 7.92 -7.32
CA VAL A 357 -24.90 8.56 -8.14
C VAL A 357 -23.70 7.62 -8.19
N LEU A 358 -23.18 7.35 -9.38
CA LEU A 358 -21.93 6.60 -9.54
C LEU A 358 -20.80 7.62 -9.71
N HIS A 359 -19.84 7.63 -8.80
CA HIS A 359 -18.69 8.55 -8.84
C HIS A 359 -17.40 7.88 -9.31
N TRP A 360 -17.34 6.55 -9.19
CA TRP A 360 -16.17 5.75 -9.52
C TRP A 360 -16.52 4.67 -10.54
N LEU A 361 -15.74 4.63 -11.62
CA LEU A 361 -15.91 3.65 -12.69
C LEU A 361 -14.55 3.26 -13.27
N PHE A 362 -14.23 1.97 -13.17
CA PHE A 362 -13.01 1.37 -13.71
C PHE A 362 -13.34 0.34 -14.77
N LYS A 363 -12.43 0.20 -15.73
CA LYS A 363 -12.49 -0.82 -16.78
C LYS A 363 -11.44 -1.88 -16.50
N ALA A 364 -11.84 -3.14 -16.38
CA ALA A 364 -10.89 -4.24 -16.31
C ALA A 364 -10.16 -4.35 -17.66
N THR A 365 -8.86 -4.03 -17.69
CA THR A 365 -8.10 -3.89 -18.94
C THR A 365 -7.85 -5.23 -19.63
N ASN A 366 -7.88 -6.33 -18.88
CA ASN A 366 -7.88 -7.71 -19.37
C ASN A 366 -9.26 -8.15 -19.93
N GLY A 367 -10.30 -7.32 -19.79
CA GLY A 367 -11.68 -7.64 -20.18
C GLY A 367 -12.41 -8.60 -19.24
N ASN A 368 -11.82 -8.94 -18.08
CA ASN A 368 -12.36 -9.88 -17.11
C ASN A 368 -12.18 -9.38 -15.67
N ALA A 369 -13.24 -8.77 -15.13
CA ALA A 369 -13.30 -8.23 -13.78
C ALA A 369 -13.12 -9.31 -12.70
N ASP A 370 -13.47 -10.58 -12.98
CA ASP A 370 -13.30 -11.71 -12.05
C ASP A 370 -11.83 -12.02 -11.70
N THR A 371 -10.89 -11.42 -12.42
CA THR A 371 -9.44 -11.66 -12.29
C THR A 371 -8.64 -10.37 -12.44
N TYR A 372 -9.26 -9.23 -12.14
CA TYR A 372 -8.67 -7.91 -12.33
C TYR A 372 -8.69 -7.13 -11.04
N ASP A 373 -7.50 -6.86 -10.52
CA ASP A 373 -7.31 -5.93 -9.42
C ASP A 373 -7.11 -4.53 -9.99
N VAL A 374 -7.71 -3.53 -9.36
CA VAL A 374 -7.52 -2.13 -9.76
C VAL A 374 -6.25 -1.61 -9.09
N PRO A 375 -5.19 -1.26 -9.85
CA PRO A 375 -3.95 -0.79 -9.25
C PRO A 375 -4.16 0.51 -8.45
N SER A 376 -3.47 0.66 -7.33
CA SER A 376 -3.54 1.84 -6.47
C SER A 376 -3.22 3.15 -7.22
N GLU A 377 -2.27 3.13 -8.15
CA GLU A 377 -1.92 4.27 -8.99
C GLU A 377 -3.06 4.71 -9.92
N ASP A 378 -3.88 3.77 -10.38
CA ASP A 378 -5.07 4.06 -11.19
C ASP A 378 -6.17 4.71 -10.34
N ILE A 379 -6.30 4.30 -9.09
CA ILE A 379 -7.23 4.89 -8.12
C ILE A 379 -6.83 6.33 -7.81
N LEU A 380 -5.56 6.57 -7.45
CA LEU A 380 -5.04 7.92 -7.18
C LEU A 380 -5.18 8.83 -8.41
N SER A 381 -4.84 8.31 -9.59
CA SER A 381 -4.99 9.03 -10.86
C SER A 381 -6.45 9.33 -11.18
N TYR A 382 -7.38 8.41 -10.86
CA TYR A 382 -8.82 8.65 -11.02
C TYR A 382 -9.30 9.78 -10.10
N MET A 383 -8.88 9.81 -8.84
CA MET A 383 -9.27 10.85 -7.89
C MET A 383 -8.91 12.25 -8.41
N GLN A 384 -7.69 12.40 -8.94
CA GLN A 384 -7.23 13.66 -9.53
C GLN A 384 -8.06 14.04 -10.76
N ARG A 385 -8.27 13.10 -11.69
CA ARG A 385 -9.04 13.35 -12.93
C ARG A 385 -10.49 13.71 -12.64
N TYR A 386 -11.17 12.93 -11.79
CA TYR A 386 -12.57 13.18 -11.43
C TYR A 386 -12.72 14.56 -10.77
N SER A 387 -11.83 14.89 -9.82
CA SER A 387 -11.88 16.18 -9.12
C SER A 387 -11.68 17.36 -10.06
N ALA A 388 -10.78 17.23 -11.05
CA ALA A 388 -10.57 18.25 -12.07
C ALA A 388 -11.76 18.42 -13.02
N GLN A 389 -12.51 17.33 -13.30
CA GLN A 389 -13.63 17.33 -14.24
C GLN A 389 -14.95 17.77 -13.59
N HIS A 390 -15.22 17.35 -12.36
CA HIS A 390 -16.50 17.53 -11.69
C HIS A 390 -16.47 18.62 -10.60
N GLY A 391 -15.29 18.94 -10.04
CA GLY A 391 -15.15 19.94 -8.99
C GLY A 391 -15.94 19.60 -7.72
N GLY A 392 -16.58 20.62 -7.12
CA GLY A 392 -17.39 20.48 -5.90
C GLY A 392 -16.66 20.90 -4.63
N GLU A 393 -17.24 20.55 -3.48
CA GLU A 393 -16.56 20.69 -2.19
C GLU A 393 -15.33 19.78 -2.18
N LEU A 394 -14.18 20.29 -1.75
CA LEU A 394 -12.92 19.55 -1.78
C LEU A 394 -12.56 19.04 -0.38
N VAL A 395 -12.26 17.74 -0.30
CA VAL A 395 -11.59 17.13 0.84
C VAL A 395 -10.12 17.48 0.77
N ASN A 396 -9.61 18.02 1.88
CA ASN A 396 -8.23 18.44 2.03
C ASN A 396 -7.75 19.39 0.91
N GLY A 397 -8.67 20.21 0.37
CA GLY A 397 -8.39 21.15 -0.72
C GLY A 397 -8.01 20.52 -2.07
N ARG A 398 -8.13 19.19 -2.23
CA ARG A 398 -7.63 18.46 -3.41
C ARG A 398 -8.67 17.63 -4.14
N TYR A 399 -9.42 16.82 -3.40
CA TYR A 399 -10.25 15.77 -3.99
C TYR A 399 -11.73 16.09 -3.82
N SER A 400 -12.53 15.90 -4.87
CA SER A 400 -13.98 16.07 -4.80
C SER A 400 -14.56 15.20 -3.70
N LYS A 401 -15.34 15.80 -2.80
CA LYS A 401 -16.00 15.11 -1.68
C LYS A 401 -16.92 13.98 -2.13
N ASP A 402 -17.47 14.08 -3.33
CA ASP A 402 -18.33 13.07 -3.96
C ASP A 402 -17.64 11.71 -4.13
N LEU A 403 -16.30 11.69 -4.21
CA LEU A 403 -15.52 10.45 -4.27
C LEU A 403 -15.55 9.66 -2.96
N PHE A 404 -16.05 10.24 -1.86
CA PHE A 404 -16.00 9.63 -0.55
C PHE A 404 -17.40 9.50 0.05
N ALA A 405 -17.72 8.30 0.54
CA ALA A 405 -18.94 8.08 1.32
C ALA A 405 -18.84 8.73 2.71
N SER A 406 -17.63 8.79 3.27
CA SER A 406 -17.35 9.47 4.53
C SER A 406 -15.88 9.88 4.62
N VAL A 407 -15.61 10.95 5.36
CA VAL A 407 -14.27 11.41 5.69
C VAL A 407 -14.23 11.68 7.19
N ASP A 408 -13.13 11.33 7.86
CA ASP A 408 -12.95 11.65 9.26
C ASP A 408 -12.95 13.17 9.49
N ASN A 409 -13.48 13.62 10.63
CA ASN A 409 -13.58 15.05 10.93
C ASN A 409 -12.22 15.69 11.28
N ALA A 410 -11.21 14.87 11.54
CA ALA A 410 -9.87 15.30 11.93
C ALA A 410 -8.81 14.31 11.43
N PHE A 411 -7.58 14.79 11.31
CA PHE A 411 -6.43 13.93 11.08
C PHE A 411 -6.25 12.96 12.25
N THR A 412 -5.89 11.73 11.92
CA THR A 412 -5.27 10.80 12.87
C THR A 412 -3.87 11.30 13.19
N ASP A 413 -3.51 11.32 14.46
CA ASP A 413 -2.19 11.69 14.95
C ASP A 413 -1.80 10.68 16.03
N ILE A 414 -0.85 9.80 15.74
CA ILE A 414 -0.58 8.61 16.56
C ILE A 414 0.90 8.28 16.64
N ASN A 415 1.35 7.89 17.85
CA ASN A 415 2.70 7.40 18.10
C ASN A 415 2.67 5.91 18.44
N ILE A 416 2.84 5.08 17.40
CA ILE A 416 2.71 3.62 17.49
C ILE A 416 3.99 3.01 18.04
N GLN A 417 3.86 2.23 19.11
CA GLN A 417 4.98 1.57 19.77
C GLN A 417 5.35 0.24 19.10
N ALA A 418 6.61 -0.16 19.19
CA ALA A 418 7.13 -1.39 18.56
C ALA A 418 6.58 -2.68 19.17
N ASP A 419 6.00 -2.63 20.37
CA ASP A 419 5.33 -3.75 21.03
C ASP A 419 3.84 -3.84 20.70
N GLU A 420 3.28 -2.87 19.98
CA GLU A 420 1.95 -2.97 19.40
C GLU A 420 1.91 -4.05 18.32
N THR A 421 0.76 -4.73 18.23
CA THR A 421 0.55 -5.80 17.26
C THR A 421 -0.82 -5.73 16.62
N TYR A 422 -0.90 -6.28 15.42
CA TYR A 422 -2.13 -6.45 14.65
C TYR A 422 -2.46 -7.94 14.50
N SER A 423 -3.72 -8.22 14.15
CA SER A 423 -4.17 -9.55 13.77
C SER A 423 -5.13 -9.50 12.60
N LEU A 424 -5.12 -10.53 11.75
CA LEU A 424 -6.00 -10.65 10.58
C LEU A 424 -6.62 -12.04 10.55
N THR A 425 -7.86 -12.14 10.09
CA THR A 425 -8.51 -13.43 9.82
C THR A 425 -8.84 -13.55 8.33
N SER A 426 -8.57 -14.72 7.76
CA SER A 426 -8.77 -15.03 6.35
C SER A 426 -9.48 -16.37 6.18
N GLU A 427 -10.79 -16.32 5.94
CA GLU A 427 -11.68 -17.46 5.72
C GLU A 427 -11.94 -17.65 4.22
N VAL A 428 -11.42 -18.75 3.65
CA VAL A 428 -11.70 -19.14 2.27
C VAL A 428 -13.02 -19.90 2.26
N ILE A 429 -14.05 -19.29 1.68
CA ILE A 429 -15.40 -19.88 1.58
C ILE A 429 -15.55 -20.54 0.21
N SER A 430 -15.90 -21.83 0.20
CA SER A 430 -16.13 -22.59 -1.03
C SER A 430 -17.58 -23.10 -1.13
N LYS A 431 -17.99 -23.44 -2.35
CA LYS A 431 -19.30 -24.06 -2.65
C LYS A 431 -19.08 -25.31 -3.51
N ASN A 432 -19.47 -26.47 -3.02
CA ASN A 432 -19.50 -27.70 -3.82
C ASN A 432 -20.70 -27.72 -4.78
N PHE A 433 -20.75 -28.70 -5.69
CA PHE A 433 -21.80 -28.81 -6.71
C PHE A 433 -23.23 -28.78 -6.12
N TRP A 434 -23.45 -29.46 -5.00
CA TRP A 434 -24.77 -29.55 -4.38
C TRP A 434 -25.15 -28.26 -3.64
N GLU A 435 -24.20 -27.61 -3.00
CA GLU A 435 -24.37 -26.30 -2.37
C GLU A 435 -24.67 -25.20 -3.41
N LYS A 436 -24.02 -25.26 -4.59
CA LYS A 436 -24.34 -24.37 -5.72
C LYS A 436 -25.76 -24.59 -6.26
N LEU A 437 -26.25 -25.83 -6.23
CA LEU A 437 -27.56 -26.18 -6.79
C LEU A 437 -28.73 -25.95 -5.83
N PHE A 438 -28.52 -26.16 -4.53
CA PHE A 438 -29.59 -26.13 -3.51
C PHE A 438 -29.45 -25.02 -2.47
N GLY A 439 -28.41 -24.19 -2.58
CA GLY A 439 -28.08 -23.15 -1.61
C GLY A 439 -27.20 -23.68 -0.48
N GLY A 440 -26.21 -22.87 -0.08
CA GLY A 440 -25.24 -23.17 0.96
C GLY A 440 -23.82 -22.76 0.59
N SER A 441 -22.93 -22.79 1.58
CA SER A 441 -21.48 -22.64 1.45
C SER A 441 -20.81 -23.20 2.70
N HIS A 442 -19.53 -23.55 2.61
CA HIS A 442 -18.74 -23.96 3.77
C HIS A 442 -17.37 -23.26 3.75
N VAL A 443 -16.74 -23.17 4.92
CA VAL A 443 -15.37 -22.67 5.03
C VAL A 443 -14.41 -23.80 4.69
N GLU A 444 -13.61 -23.62 3.64
CA GLU A 444 -12.62 -24.59 3.16
C GLU A 444 -11.29 -24.45 3.92
N GLU A 445 -10.87 -23.22 4.20
CA GLU A 445 -9.63 -22.92 4.91
C GLU A 445 -9.82 -21.67 5.79
N ILE A 446 -9.27 -21.71 7.01
CA ILE A 446 -9.15 -20.53 7.88
C ILE A 446 -7.68 -20.33 8.15
N GLU A 447 -7.18 -19.16 7.76
CA GLU A 447 -5.84 -18.70 8.12
C GLU A 447 -5.97 -17.51 9.08
N VAL A 448 -5.30 -17.62 10.23
CA VAL A 448 -5.24 -16.56 11.24
C VAL A 448 -3.80 -16.06 11.32
N PHE A 449 -3.65 -14.75 11.20
CA PHE A 449 -2.37 -14.06 11.35
C PHE A 449 -2.41 -13.29 12.67
N ASP A 450 -1.64 -13.73 13.66
CA ASP A 450 -1.61 -13.12 14.98
C ASP A 450 -0.23 -12.55 15.33
N ASN A 451 -0.20 -11.57 16.23
CA ASN A 451 1.02 -10.94 16.73
C ASN A 451 1.87 -10.32 15.61
N ILE A 452 1.23 -9.75 14.59
CA ILE A 452 1.90 -9.02 13.52
C ILE A 452 2.50 -7.76 14.13
N LYS A 453 3.81 -7.61 14.12
CA LYS A 453 4.47 -6.47 14.76
C LYS A 453 4.13 -5.18 14.03
N ALA A 454 3.87 -4.12 14.80
CA ALA A 454 3.68 -2.79 14.22
C ALA A 454 4.95 -2.27 13.54
N ILE A 455 6.13 -2.58 14.11
CA ILE A 455 7.43 -2.16 13.58
C ILE A 455 8.33 -3.39 13.42
N GLU A 456 8.74 -3.68 12.19
CA GLU A 456 9.57 -4.84 11.88
C GLU A 456 10.77 -4.46 11.01
N ALA A 457 11.98 -4.72 11.51
CA ALA A 457 13.20 -4.61 10.72
C ALA A 457 13.30 -5.80 9.75
N VAL A 458 13.63 -5.50 8.48
CA VAL A 458 13.81 -6.52 7.45
C VAL A 458 15.16 -7.21 7.61
N ASP A 459 15.16 -8.53 7.61
CA ASP A 459 16.37 -9.33 7.51
C ASP A 459 16.69 -9.55 6.03
N TYR A 460 17.76 -8.91 5.56
CA TYR A 460 18.16 -9.03 4.16
C TYR A 460 18.55 -10.45 3.73
N ASN A 461 18.77 -11.39 4.66
CA ASN A 461 18.94 -12.79 4.31
C ASN A 461 17.62 -13.41 3.83
N ASP A 462 16.47 -12.97 4.34
CA ASP A 462 15.17 -13.43 3.85
C ASP A 462 14.97 -12.96 2.41
N ILE A 463 15.26 -11.68 2.13
CA ILE A 463 15.16 -11.10 0.78
C ILE A 463 16.08 -11.82 -0.24
N ALA A 464 17.22 -12.33 0.22
CA ALA A 464 18.19 -13.02 -0.62
C ALA A 464 17.89 -14.51 -0.85
N ASN A 465 17.27 -15.18 0.13
CA ASN A 465 17.21 -16.64 0.17
C ASN A 465 15.78 -17.21 0.13
N LEU A 466 14.73 -16.41 0.35
CA LEU A 466 13.34 -16.85 0.28
C LEU A 466 12.71 -16.56 -1.09
N GLU A 467 11.75 -17.39 -1.46
CA GLU A 467 10.89 -17.16 -2.64
C GLU A 467 9.93 -15.99 -2.39
N SER A 468 9.43 -15.35 -3.46
CA SER A 468 8.60 -14.13 -3.35
C SER A 468 7.41 -14.29 -2.42
N VAL A 469 6.62 -15.35 -2.61
CA VAL A 469 5.44 -15.66 -1.78
C VAL A 469 5.80 -15.82 -0.29
N GLN A 470 6.99 -16.34 0.01
CA GLN A 470 7.44 -16.50 1.39
C GLN A 470 7.84 -15.14 2.00
N VAL A 471 8.47 -14.26 1.21
CA VAL A 471 8.80 -12.90 1.63
C VAL A 471 7.52 -12.09 1.87
N CYS A 472 6.61 -12.07 0.91
CA CYS A 472 5.32 -11.36 1.00
C CYS A 472 4.52 -11.82 2.20
N LYS A 473 4.42 -13.13 2.44
CA LYS A 473 3.74 -13.67 3.62
C LYS A 473 4.46 -13.38 4.94
N LYS A 474 5.79 -13.47 4.98
CA LYS A 474 6.58 -13.21 6.20
C LYS A 474 6.48 -11.75 6.63
N TYR A 475 6.57 -10.86 5.66
CA TYR A 475 6.58 -9.42 5.89
C TYR A 475 5.24 -8.76 5.65
N TYR A 476 4.15 -9.47 5.34
CA TYR A 476 2.84 -8.86 5.06
C TYR A 476 2.94 -7.73 4.02
N VAL A 477 3.57 -8.04 2.89
CA VAL A 477 3.73 -7.17 1.71
C VAL A 477 2.88 -7.77 0.60
N ASP A 478 2.24 -6.92 -0.20
CA ASP A 478 1.44 -7.40 -1.32
C ASP A 478 2.29 -8.10 -2.37
N ASP A 479 1.72 -9.07 -3.08
CA ASP A 479 2.43 -9.83 -4.11
C ASP A 479 2.82 -8.93 -5.30
N ALA A 480 2.00 -7.92 -5.63
CA ALA A 480 2.28 -6.94 -6.68
C ALA A 480 3.48 -6.04 -6.34
N ASP A 481 3.62 -5.67 -5.06
CA ASP A 481 4.66 -4.78 -4.54
C ASP A 481 6.02 -5.46 -4.33
N TYR A 482 6.08 -6.81 -4.38
CA TYR A 482 7.28 -7.58 -4.07
C TYR A 482 8.54 -7.10 -4.79
N ASN A 483 8.42 -6.79 -6.09
CA ASN A 483 9.57 -6.44 -6.90
C ASN A 483 10.16 -5.09 -6.47
N GLU A 484 9.31 -4.09 -6.24
CA GLU A 484 9.72 -2.77 -5.76
C GLU A 484 10.31 -2.88 -4.36
N PHE A 485 9.63 -3.58 -3.45
CA PHE A 485 10.10 -3.80 -2.08
C PHE A 485 11.47 -4.49 -2.04
N LYS A 486 11.68 -5.51 -2.89
CA LYS A 486 12.96 -6.20 -3.01
C LYS A 486 14.07 -5.28 -3.52
N GLU A 487 13.77 -4.46 -4.53
CA GLU A 487 14.74 -3.50 -5.09
C GLU A 487 15.12 -2.44 -4.05
N PHE A 488 14.13 -1.93 -3.30
CA PHE A 488 14.34 -1.01 -2.20
C PHE A 488 15.27 -1.62 -1.15
N CYS A 489 14.97 -2.84 -0.67
CA CYS A 489 15.81 -3.55 0.30
C CYS A 489 17.25 -3.75 -0.19
N GLN A 490 17.45 -4.11 -1.46
CA GLN A 490 18.79 -4.26 -2.03
C GLN A 490 19.54 -2.92 -2.11
N THR A 491 18.82 -1.83 -2.37
CA THR A 491 19.38 -0.48 -2.43
C THR A 491 19.77 0.02 -1.04
N SER A 492 18.88 -0.08 -0.05
CA SER A 492 19.16 0.31 1.34
C SER A 492 20.30 -0.49 1.93
N LYS A 493 20.39 -1.81 1.66
CA LYS A 493 21.55 -2.63 2.06
C LYS A 493 22.87 -2.10 1.50
N ARG A 494 22.90 -1.60 0.26
CA ARG A 494 24.11 -1.01 -0.35
C ARG A 494 24.49 0.34 0.27
N LYS A 495 23.52 1.05 0.84
CA LYS A 495 23.72 2.34 1.54
C LYS A 495 24.09 2.18 3.02
N ASP A 496 24.22 0.94 3.51
CA ASP A 496 24.41 0.65 4.94
C ASP A 496 23.24 1.15 5.81
N GLU A 497 22.03 0.91 5.31
CA GLU A 497 20.78 1.25 5.99
C GLU A 497 19.98 -0.03 6.32
N THR A 498 19.13 0.02 7.34
CA THR A 498 18.16 -1.02 7.69
C THR A 498 16.77 -0.60 7.23
N VAL A 499 16.08 -1.48 6.50
CA VAL A 499 14.68 -1.28 6.10
C VAL A 499 13.75 -1.69 7.23
N TYR A 500 12.74 -0.87 7.49
CA TYR A 500 11.67 -1.14 8.42
C TYR A 500 10.33 -1.18 7.70
N LEU A 501 9.49 -2.13 8.12
CA LEU A 501 8.07 -2.18 7.80
C LEU A 501 7.31 -1.59 8.99
N PHE A 502 6.48 -0.59 8.71
CA PHE A 502 5.62 0.07 9.68
C PHE A 502 4.16 -0.22 9.34
N ARG A 503 3.44 -0.91 10.23
CA ARG A 503 2.00 -1.15 10.18
C ARG A 503 1.32 -0.07 10.98
N TYR A 504 0.46 0.70 10.33
CA TYR A 504 -0.15 1.88 10.95
C TYR A 504 -1.68 1.78 11.06
N LYS A 505 -2.32 0.88 10.29
CA LYS A 505 -3.77 0.74 10.27
C LYS A 505 -4.20 -0.64 9.80
N GLN A 506 -5.25 -1.15 10.42
CA GLN A 506 -6.07 -2.26 9.90
C GLN A 506 -7.45 -1.73 9.55
N SER A 507 -7.99 -2.12 8.40
CA SER A 507 -9.34 -1.73 7.99
C SER A 507 -10.06 -2.83 7.21
N GLU A 508 -11.35 -2.63 6.98
CA GLU A 508 -12.15 -3.48 6.10
C GLU A 508 -12.05 -3.00 4.65
N TYR A 509 -12.00 -3.97 3.73
CA TYR A 509 -12.14 -3.81 2.28
C TYR A 509 -13.41 -4.51 1.82
N PHE A 510 -14.29 -3.80 1.13
CA PHE A 510 -15.51 -4.39 0.56
C PHE A 510 -15.29 -4.68 -0.91
N SER A 511 -15.56 -5.92 -1.33
CA SER A 511 -15.58 -6.34 -2.74
C SER A 511 -16.68 -7.37 -2.99
N ALA A 512 -17.60 -7.04 -3.90
CA ALA A 512 -18.76 -7.88 -4.22
C ALA A 512 -18.97 -7.99 -5.73
N GLU A 513 -19.07 -9.22 -6.23
CA GLU A 513 -19.51 -9.48 -7.61
C GLU A 513 -20.88 -8.83 -7.85
N VAL A 514 -21.02 -8.19 -9.01
CA VAL A 514 -22.28 -7.62 -9.45
C VAL A 514 -22.75 -8.22 -10.76
N TYR A 515 -24.06 -8.33 -10.85
CA TYR A 515 -24.76 -8.69 -12.06
C TYR A 515 -25.03 -7.41 -12.83
N GLU A 516 -24.39 -7.26 -13.97
CA GLU A 516 -24.68 -6.20 -14.93
C GLU A 516 -25.93 -6.58 -15.73
N GLY A 517 -26.81 -5.62 -15.94
CA GLY A 517 -28.07 -5.88 -16.64
C GLY A 517 -28.72 -4.66 -17.24
N THR A 518 -29.62 -4.93 -18.17
CA THR A 518 -30.43 -3.90 -18.81
C THR A 518 -31.90 -4.10 -18.55
N TRP A 519 -32.60 -3.00 -18.35
CA TRP A 519 -34.04 -3.02 -18.23
C TRP A 519 -34.69 -3.08 -19.61
N LYS A 520 -35.47 -4.15 -19.86
CA LYS A 520 -36.15 -4.39 -21.15
C LYS A 520 -37.65 -4.58 -20.96
N GLU A 521 -38.42 -4.08 -21.92
CA GLU A 521 -39.85 -4.37 -22.04
C GLU A 521 -40.04 -5.79 -22.59
N LYS A 522 -40.77 -6.63 -21.86
CA LYS A 522 -41.11 -7.99 -22.31
C LYS A 522 -42.61 -8.20 -22.28
N TRP A 523 -43.14 -8.80 -23.33
CA TRP A 523 -44.52 -9.27 -23.33
C TRP A 523 -44.60 -10.58 -22.55
N VAL A 524 -45.37 -10.62 -21.46
CA VAL A 524 -45.55 -11.80 -20.63
C VAL A 524 -47.01 -11.99 -20.24
N LEU A 525 -47.40 -13.22 -19.91
CA LEU A 525 -48.62 -13.50 -19.17
C LEU A 525 -48.34 -13.26 -17.69
N ASN A 526 -48.86 -12.18 -17.13
CA ASN A 526 -48.60 -11.82 -15.74
C ASN A 526 -49.39 -12.77 -14.81
N ALA A 527 -48.70 -13.70 -14.16
CA ALA A 527 -49.31 -14.74 -13.31
C ALA A 527 -49.26 -14.41 -11.80
N GLY A 528 -48.91 -13.17 -11.42
CA GLY A 528 -48.67 -12.77 -10.02
C GLY A 528 -49.86 -12.15 -9.27
N GLY A 529 -51.05 -12.08 -9.87
CA GLY A 529 -52.24 -11.46 -9.26
C GLY A 529 -53.53 -12.24 -9.51
N ALA A 530 -54.66 -11.75 -8.99
CA ALA A 530 -55.98 -12.41 -9.08
C ALA A 530 -56.51 -12.60 -10.52
N ILE A 531 -55.86 -12.00 -11.53
CA ILE A 531 -56.21 -12.12 -12.95
C ILE A 531 -54.91 -12.36 -13.73
N ILE A 532 -54.87 -13.46 -14.49
CA ILE A 532 -53.83 -13.71 -15.48
C ILE A 532 -54.22 -12.97 -16.75
N ALA A 533 -53.50 -11.89 -17.08
CA ALA A 533 -53.72 -11.12 -18.29
C ALA A 533 -52.40 -10.93 -19.06
N PRO A 534 -52.42 -11.00 -20.40
CA PRO A 534 -51.27 -10.64 -21.21
C PRO A 534 -50.98 -9.14 -21.08
N GLY A 535 -49.71 -8.79 -20.93
CA GLY A 535 -49.27 -7.40 -20.87
C GLY A 535 -47.76 -7.27 -21.01
N TYR A 536 -47.31 -6.04 -21.23
CA TYR A 536 -45.90 -5.72 -21.15
C TYR A 536 -45.48 -5.56 -19.69
N VAL A 537 -44.46 -6.30 -19.28
CA VAL A 537 -43.78 -6.17 -18.00
C VAL A 537 -42.34 -5.79 -18.27
N TYR A 538 -41.84 -4.81 -17.54
CA TYR A 538 -40.44 -4.46 -17.54
C TYR A 538 -39.70 -5.34 -16.56
N SER A 539 -38.70 -6.07 -17.05
CA SER A 539 -37.88 -6.97 -16.25
C SER A 539 -36.42 -6.59 -16.39
N TYR A 540 -35.71 -6.62 -15.26
CA TYR A 540 -34.26 -6.62 -15.26
C TYR A 540 -33.77 -7.90 -15.94
N GLU A 541 -32.98 -7.75 -17.01
CA GLU A 541 -32.31 -8.87 -17.65
C GLU A 541 -30.85 -8.83 -17.23
N ASN A 542 -30.45 -9.83 -16.45
CA ASN A 542 -29.03 -10.07 -16.16
C ASN A 542 -28.35 -10.38 -17.50
N ASP A 543 -27.46 -9.50 -17.94
CA ASP A 543 -26.70 -9.70 -19.16
C ASP A 543 -25.43 -10.51 -18.85
N ASP A 544 -24.67 -10.17 -17.80
CA ASP A 544 -23.47 -10.90 -17.34
C ASP A 544 -23.16 -10.68 -15.84
N THR A 545 -22.06 -11.29 -15.36
CA THR A 545 -21.49 -11.12 -14.01
C THR A 545 -20.06 -10.56 -14.05
N ASN A 546 -19.62 -10.00 -15.18
CA ASN A 546 -18.23 -9.60 -15.41
C ASN A 546 -17.93 -8.20 -14.83
N ALA A 547 -18.31 -8.01 -13.57
CA ALA A 547 -18.12 -6.76 -12.85
C ALA A 547 -18.17 -6.97 -11.34
N PHE A 548 -17.57 -6.04 -10.60
CA PHE A 548 -17.68 -5.99 -9.14
C PHE A 548 -17.78 -4.57 -8.63
N LEU A 549 -18.31 -4.44 -7.41
CA LEU A 549 -18.26 -3.22 -6.61
C LEU A 549 -17.15 -3.33 -5.59
N MET A 550 -16.40 -2.24 -5.42
CA MET A 550 -15.43 -2.13 -4.34
C MET A 550 -15.60 -0.83 -3.54
N GLN A 551 -15.23 -0.90 -2.25
CA GLN A 551 -15.06 0.26 -1.38
C GLN A 551 -13.89 0.03 -0.42
N GLN A 552 -13.12 1.09 -0.17
CA GLN A 552 -11.95 0.99 0.69
C GLN A 552 -11.61 2.29 1.39
N TRP A 553 -10.67 2.21 2.34
CA TRP A 553 -10.12 3.38 3.01
C TRP A 553 -8.88 3.91 2.29
N VAL A 554 -8.91 5.20 1.99
CA VAL A 554 -7.76 6.00 1.53
C VAL A 554 -7.19 6.76 2.73
N GLN A 555 -5.87 6.92 2.79
CA GLN A 555 -5.18 7.77 3.76
C GLN A 555 -4.56 8.96 3.03
N LEU A 556 -5.17 10.12 3.20
CA LEU A 556 -4.75 11.36 2.55
C LEU A 556 -3.69 12.04 3.40
N ASP A 557 -2.67 12.60 2.74
CA ASP A 557 -1.53 13.25 3.40
C ASP A 557 -0.92 12.41 4.53
N PHE A 558 -0.68 11.13 4.28
CA PHE A 558 0.11 10.30 5.17
C PHE A 558 1.53 10.86 5.29
N ASP A 559 1.98 10.97 6.54
CA ASP A 559 3.23 11.63 6.87
C ASP A 559 3.80 11.09 8.20
N ILE A 560 5.11 10.87 8.23
CA ILE A 560 5.86 10.44 9.43
C ILE A 560 6.54 11.68 10.00
N ILE A 561 6.23 11.99 11.26
CA ILE A 561 6.65 13.22 11.93
C ILE A 561 8.01 13.04 12.63
N ASP A 562 8.15 11.95 13.38
CA ASP A 562 9.36 11.61 14.11
C ASP A 562 9.46 10.11 14.42
N LEU A 563 10.69 9.66 14.68
CA LEU A 563 11.01 8.29 15.08
C LEU A 563 11.63 8.31 16.48
N THR A 564 11.23 7.35 17.32
CA THR A 564 11.83 7.14 18.64
C THR A 564 12.77 5.94 18.60
N PHE A 565 14.00 6.15 19.09
CA PHE A 565 15.02 5.11 19.25
C PHE A 565 15.35 4.94 20.73
N THR A 566 15.63 3.71 21.16
CA THR A 566 15.98 3.41 22.56
C THR A 566 17.26 2.60 22.67
N LYS A 567 18.21 3.13 23.45
CA LYS A 567 19.47 2.46 23.81
C LYS A 567 19.73 2.60 25.30
N ASP A 568 20.05 1.49 25.95
CA ASP A 568 20.37 1.45 27.39
C ASP A 568 19.31 2.14 28.28
N GLY A 569 18.04 2.09 27.87
CA GLY A 569 16.91 2.70 28.58
C GLY A 569 16.74 4.22 28.35
N VAL A 570 17.51 4.82 27.44
CA VAL A 570 17.38 6.23 27.04
C VAL A 570 16.68 6.33 25.69
N GLU A 571 15.60 7.10 25.64
CA GLU A 571 14.85 7.40 24.42
C GLU A 571 15.41 8.64 23.73
N THR A 572 15.54 8.56 22.41
CA THR A 572 15.90 9.68 21.55
C THR A 572 14.88 9.80 20.43
N VAL A 573 14.24 10.96 20.35
CA VAL A 573 13.28 11.30 19.28
C VAL A 573 14.03 12.08 18.20
N ILE A 574 13.93 11.61 16.96
CA ILE A 574 14.56 12.23 15.78
C ILE A 574 13.45 12.63 14.79
N PRO A 575 13.34 13.93 14.42
CA PRO A 575 12.33 14.36 13.47
C PRO A 575 12.60 13.79 12.07
N VAL A 576 11.53 13.52 11.35
CA VAL A 576 11.55 13.07 9.96
C VAL A 576 11.24 14.24 9.03
N ILE A 577 11.86 14.21 7.85
CA ILE A 577 11.60 15.06 6.70
C ILE A 577 11.12 14.15 5.57
N MET A 578 9.85 14.27 5.20
CA MET A 578 9.25 13.59 4.06
C MET A 578 8.10 14.44 3.49
N SER A 579 7.87 14.35 2.18
CA SER A 579 6.68 15.01 1.63
C SER A 579 5.45 14.14 1.89
N PRO A 580 4.33 14.70 2.38
CA PRO A 580 3.10 13.94 2.59
C PRO A 580 2.63 13.27 1.31
N MET A 581 2.11 12.05 1.42
CA MET A 581 1.64 11.25 0.30
C MET A 581 0.23 10.71 0.54
N ASP A 582 -0.52 10.50 -0.54
CA ASP A 582 -1.81 9.81 -0.44
C ASP A 582 -1.57 8.31 -0.63
N ILE A 583 -2.10 7.50 0.29
CA ILE A 583 -1.97 6.04 0.26
C ILE A 583 -3.34 5.41 0.05
N VAL A 584 -3.40 4.47 -0.90
CA VAL A 584 -4.54 3.59 -1.13
C VAL A 584 -4.01 2.22 -1.52
N ALA A 585 -4.68 1.16 -1.09
CA ALA A 585 -4.35 -0.20 -1.50
C ALA A 585 -4.97 -0.51 -2.87
N ASP A 586 -4.49 -1.56 -3.53
CA ASP A 586 -5.11 -2.04 -4.76
C ASP A 586 -6.56 -2.50 -4.47
N GLY A 587 -7.40 -2.40 -5.48
CA GLY A 587 -8.80 -2.80 -5.42
C GLY A 587 -8.98 -4.24 -5.86
N ASP A 588 -8.86 -5.19 -4.94
CA ASP A 588 -8.93 -6.62 -5.25
C ASP A 588 -10.31 -7.05 -5.78
N HIS A 589 -10.30 -7.91 -6.80
CA HIS A 589 -11.50 -8.59 -7.26
C HIS A 589 -12.13 -9.47 -6.14
N PRO A 590 -13.44 -9.76 -6.20
CA PRO A 590 -14.09 -10.56 -5.18
C PRO A 590 -13.51 -11.98 -5.08
N ILE A 591 -13.32 -12.48 -3.85
CA ILE A 591 -12.80 -13.84 -3.60
C ILE A 591 -13.71 -14.92 -4.20
N VAL A 592 -15.02 -14.70 -4.17
CA VAL A 592 -16.01 -15.64 -4.72
C VAL A 592 -16.70 -14.97 -5.90
N THR A 593 -16.37 -15.45 -7.10
CA THR A 593 -17.04 -15.08 -8.34
C THR A 593 -17.85 -16.24 -8.89
N THR A 594 -18.89 -15.91 -9.65
CA THR A 594 -19.74 -16.83 -10.38
C THR A 594 -19.29 -16.80 -11.83
N PRO A 595 -18.36 -17.68 -12.25
CA PRO A 595 -17.92 -17.70 -13.64
C PRO A 595 -19.14 -17.93 -14.53
N GLU A 596 -19.21 -17.21 -15.66
CA GLU A 596 -20.29 -17.36 -16.62
C GLU A 596 -20.58 -18.85 -16.86
N PRO A 597 -21.86 -19.28 -16.84
CA PRO A 597 -22.20 -20.65 -17.13
C PRO A 597 -21.81 -20.94 -18.59
N LYS A 598 -20.57 -21.40 -18.81
CA LYS A 598 -20.18 -22.12 -20.04
C LYS A 598 -21.29 -23.12 -20.28
N ASP A 599 -21.86 -23.17 -21.48
CA ASP A 599 -23.03 -23.98 -21.87
C ASP A 599 -22.87 -25.52 -21.68
N TRP A 600 -22.49 -25.95 -20.49
CA TRP A 600 -22.26 -27.31 -20.07
C TRP A 600 -23.55 -28.12 -20.14
N TRP A 601 -24.71 -27.47 -19.91
CA TRP A 601 -26.02 -28.07 -20.16
C TRP A 601 -26.27 -28.35 -21.65
N LYS A 602 -25.71 -27.58 -22.60
CA LYS A 602 -25.74 -27.90 -24.04
C LYS A 602 -24.83 -29.08 -24.35
N ILE A 603 -23.72 -29.25 -23.64
CA ILE A 603 -22.86 -30.44 -23.73
C ILE A 603 -23.60 -31.66 -23.17
N ILE A 604 -24.24 -31.55 -22.00
CA ILE A 604 -25.03 -32.62 -21.37
C ILE A 604 -26.25 -32.98 -22.25
N LEU A 605 -27.00 -32.00 -22.76
CA LEU A 605 -28.08 -32.25 -23.73
C LEU A 605 -27.55 -32.85 -25.03
N GLY A 606 -26.39 -32.42 -25.51
CA GLY A 606 -25.71 -33.03 -26.64
C GLY A 606 -25.34 -34.48 -26.36
N LEU A 607 -24.90 -34.81 -25.15
CA LEU A 607 -24.53 -36.15 -24.73
C LEU A 607 -25.76 -37.05 -24.54
N ILE A 608 -26.83 -36.52 -23.94
CA ILE A 608 -28.13 -37.20 -23.82
C ILE A 608 -28.75 -37.42 -25.20
N ALA A 609 -28.76 -36.41 -26.07
CA ALA A 609 -29.23 -36.52 -27.45
C ALA A 609 -28.38 -37.54 -28.23
N PHE A 610 -27.06 -37.54 -28.03
CA PHE A 610 -26.16 -38.53 -28.64
C PHE A 610 -26.44 -39.95 -28.15
N ILE A 611 -26.69 -40.15 -26.85
CA ILE A 611 -27.09 -41.44 -26.27
C ILE A 611 -28.45 -41.89 -26.85
N VAL A 612 -29.43 -40.99 -26.92
CA VAL A 612 -30.75 -41.27 -27.51
C VAL A 612 -30.63 -41.61 -29.00
N ILE A 613 -29.80 -40.89 -29.75
CA ILE A 613 -29.50 -41.17 -31.16
C ILE A 613 -28.80 -42.53 -31.30
N LEU A 614 -27.86 -42.87 -30.42
CA LEU A 614 -27.20 -44.18 -30.38
C LEU A 614 -28.20 -45.32 -30.12
N ILE A 615 -29.11 -45.14 -29.17
CA ILE A 615 -30.17 -46.11 -28.86
C ILE A 615 -31.13 -46.25 -30.04
N LEU A 616 -31.51 -45.15 -30.70
CA LEU A 616 -32.37 -45.17 -31.89
C LEU A 616 -31.65 -45.80 -33.10
N LEU A 617 -30.37 -45.53 -33.31
CA LEU A 617 -29.55 -46.17 -34.36
C LEU A 617 -29.39 -47.67 -34.13
N LEU A 618 -29.18 -48.10 -32.88
CA LEU A 618 -29.17 -49.51 -32.47
C LEU A 618 -30.52 -50.20 -32.75
N LYS A 619 -31.64 -49.48 -32.58
CA LYS A 619 -32.99 -50.03 -32.74
C LYS A 619 -33.50 -50.04 -34.19
N PHE A 620 -33.10 -49.08 -35.02
CA PHE A 620 -33.70 -48.88 -36.35
C PHE A 620 -32.73 -49.01 -37.55
N CYS A 621 -31.41 -49.13 -37.35
CA CYS A 621 -30.45 -49.30 -38.45
C CYS A 621 -29.23 -50.21 -38.10
N PRO A 622 -29.44 -51.49 -37.75
CA PRO A 622 -28.36 -52.42 -37.40
C PRO A 622 -27.34 -52.66 -38.54
N ALA A 623 -27.71 -52.39 -39.80
CA ALA A 623 -26.81 -52.52 -40.96
C ALA A 623 -25.69 -51.48 -41.00
N VAL A 624 -25.88 -50.29 -40.40
CA VAL A 624 -24.88 -49.20 -40.39
C VAL A 624 -23.73 -49.52 -39.42
N ILE A 625 -24.01 -50.23 -38.32
CA ILE A 625 -23.02 -50.71 -37.35
C ILE A 625 -22.03 -51.69 -38.01
N PHE A 626 -22.49 -52.49 -38.97
CA PHE A 626 -21.65 -53.47 -39.66
C PHE A 626 -20.63 -52.83 -40.63
N VAL A 627 -20.97 -51.66 -41.19
CA VAL A 627 -20.11 -50.92 -42.13
C VAL A 627 -19.13 -50.00 -41.39
N ILE A 628 -19.57 -49.31 -40.34
CA ILE A 628 -18.70 -48.45 -39.51
C ILE A 628 -17.70 -49.29 -38.70
N GLY A 629 -18.09 -50.47 -38.22
CA GLY A 629 -17.18 -51.40 -37.54
C GLY A 629 -16.01 -51.86 -38.43
N LYS A 630 -16.21 -52.01 -39.75
CA LYS A 630 -15.12 -52.35 -40.69
C LYS A 630 -14.17 -51.18 -40.95
N ILE A 631 -14.64 -49.93 -40.87
CA ILE A 631 -13.81 -48.74 -41.11
C ILE A 631 -13.00 -48.35 -39.86
N LEU A 632 -13.57 -48.51 -38.66
CA LEU A 632 -12.88 -48.21 -37.40
C LEU A 632 -11.74 -49.19 -37.05
N ILE A 633 -11.73 -50.43 -37.58
CA ILE A 633 -10.67 -51.42 -37.29
C ILE A 633 -9.42 -51.24 -38.19
N LEU A 634 -9.51 -50.49 -39.29
CA LEU A 634 -8.40 -50.23 -40.21
C LEU A 634 -7.22 -49.46 -39.58
N PRO A 635 -7.40 -48.38 -38.79
CA PRO A 635 -6.29 -47.70 -38.13
C PRO A 635 -5.61 -48.54 -37.04
N PHE A 636 -6.35 -49.41 -36.32
CA PHE A 636 -5.77 -50.30 -35.30
C PHE A 636 -4.92 -51.42 -35.89
N LYS A 637 -5.25 -51.90 -37.10
CA LYS A 637 -4.40 -52.86 -37.83
C LYS A 637 -3.11 -52.23 -38.35
N ALA A 638 -3.13 -50.94 -38.72
CA ALA A 638 -1.93 -50.20 -39.12
C ALA A 638 -1.02 -49.86 -37.93
N LEU A 639 -1.60 -49.46 -36.78
CA LEU A 639 -0.87 -49.23 -35.52
C LEU A 639 -0.19 -50.52 -35.01
N GLY A 640 -0.87 -51.67 -35.09
CA GLY A 640 -0.28 -52.97 -34.71
C GLY A 640 0.93 -53.38 -35.55
N ALA A 641 0.96 -53.04 -36.84
CA ALA A 641 2.13 -53.28 -37.71
C ALA A 641 3.31 -52.35 -37.40
N LEU A 642 3.03 -51.09 -37.04
CA LEU A 642 4.01 -50.09 -36.62
C LEU A 642 4.68 -50.46 -35.28
N PHE A 643 3.90 -50.91 -34.29
CA PHE A 643 4.44 -51.39 -33.02
C PHE A 643 5.30 -52.66 -33.18
N LYS A 644 4.97 -53.56 -34.11
CA LYS A 644 5.80 -54.74 -34.43
C LYS A 644 7.12 -54.37 -35.09
N ALA A 645 7.14 -53.34 -35.95
CA ALA A 645 8.37 -52.84 -36.58
C ALA A 645 9.27 -52.10 -35.57
N ILE A 646 8.69 -51.29 -34.68
CA ILE A 646 9.42 -50.57 -33.63
C ILE A 646 10.01 -51.56 -32.61
N SER A 647 9.23 -52.56 -32.17
CA SER A 647 9.70 -53.64 -31.28
C SER A 647 10.89 -54.41 -31.85
N ASN A 648 10.84 -54.80 -33.14
CA ASN A 648 11.94 -55.48 -33.81
C ASN A 648 13.19 -54.60 -33.99
N SER A 649 13.01 -53.28 -34.14
CA SER A 649 14.13 -52.33 -34.22
C SER A 649 14.83 -52.11 -32.87
N ILE A 650 14.06 -52.07 -31.77
CA ILE A 650 14.56 -51.93 -30.40
C ILE A 650 15.30 -53.20 -29.97
N LYS A 651 14.79 -54.39 -30.35
CA LYS A 651 15.45 -55.68 -30.07
C LYS A 651 16.81 -55.78 -30.75
N ARG A 652 16.90 -55.38 -32.03
CA ARG A 652 18.18 -55.32 -32.79
C ARG A 652 19.16 -54.26 -32.25
N ARG A 653 18.66 -53.17 -31.66
CA ARG A 653 19.49 -52.11 -31.05
C ARG A 653 20.06 -52.54 -29.68
N LYS A 654 19.28 -53.25 -28.86
CA LYS A 654 19.75 -53.87 -27.60
C LYS A 654 20.78 -54.97 -27.84
N GLU A 655 20.61 -55.80 -28.89
CA GLU A 655 21.62 -56.81 -29.28
C GLU A 655 22.95 -56.17 -29.70
N ARG A 656 22.92 -55.10 -30.53
CA ARG A 656 24.14 -54.38 -30.92
C ARG A 656 24.83 -53.65 -29.75
N GLN A 657 24.08 -53.17 -28.76
CA GLN A 657 24.65 -52.57 -27.54
C GLN A 657 25.29 -53.62 -26.63
N ARG A 658 24.66 -54.80 -26.49
CA ARG A 658 25.25 -55.94 -25.75
C ARG A 658 26.53 -56.46 -26.43
N GLU A 659 26.56 -56.59 -27.76
CA GLU A 659 27.78 -56.95 -28.49
C GLU A 659 28.89 -55.90 -28.35
N LYS A 660 28.56 -54.60 -28.29
CA LYS A 660 29.54 -53.53 -28.05
C LYS A 660 30.09 -53.58 -26.62
N GLN A 661 29.22 -53.74 -25.61
CA GLN A 661 29.64 -53.90 -24.22
C GLN A 661 30.48 -55.17 -24.02
N GLU A 662 30.12 -56.29 -24.63
CA GLU A 662 30.95 -57.51 -24.58
C GLU A 662 32.31 -57.30 -25.25
N LYS A 663 32.37 -56.61 -26.39
CA LYS A 663 33.64 -56.26 -27.05
C LYS A 663 34.49 -55.34 -26.18
N GLU A 664 33.90 -54.34 -25.54
CA GLU A 664 34.59 -53.42 -24.61
C GLU A 664 35.11 -54.16 -23.37
N ILE A 665 34.28 -54.98 -22.73
CA ILE A 665 34.69 -55.82 -21.58
C ILE A 665 35.81 -56.78 -21.99
N LYS A 666 35.76 -57.37 -23.19
CA LYS A 666 36.81 -58.26 -23.70
C LYS A 666 38.10 -57.50 -24.01
N HIS A 667 37.99 -56.26 -24.49
CA HIS A 667 39.13 -55.37 -24.73
C HIS A 667 39.77 -54.91 -23.42
N GLU A 668 38.97 -54.59 -22.41
CA GLU A 668 39.40 -54.18 -21.08
C GLU A 668 40.04 -55.35 -20.31
N LYS A 669 39.46 -56.56 -20.36
CA LYS A 669 40.08 -57.78 -19.82
C LYS A 669 41.42 -58.09 -20.51
N LYS A 670 41.56 -57.86 -21.82
CA LYS A 670 42.85 -57.97 -22.53
C LYS A 670 43.86 -56.91 -22.08
N ARG A 671 43.43 -55.67 -21.83
CA ARG A 671 44.30 -54.61 -21.30
C ARG A 671 44.75 -54.92 -19.86
N ARG A 672 43.86 -55.40 -19.00
CA ARG A 672 44.19 -55.85 -17.63
C ARG A 672 45.16 -57.03 -17.64
N ARG A 673 44.92 -58.07 -18.46
CA ARG A 673 45.87 -59.19 -18.61
C ARG A 673 47.25 -58.75 -19.09
N ARG A 674 47.34 -57.82 -20.05
CA ARG A 674 48.63 -57.28 -20.51
C ARG A 674 49.32 -56.42 -19.44
N ALA A 675 48.55 -55.68 -18.63
CA ALA A 675 49.09 -54.90 -17.51
C ALA A 675 49.56 -55.81 -16.36
N GLU A 676 48.84 -56.91 -16.09
CA GLU A 676 49.23 -57.94 -15.14
C GLU A 676 50.42 -58.78 -15.62
N GLU A 677 50.49 -59.16 -16.90
CA GLU A 677 51.67 -59.81 -17.50
C GLU A 677 52.91 -58.91 -17.47
N LYS A 678 52.74 -57.59 -17.69
CA LYS A 678 53.83 -56.62 -17.60
C LYS A 678 54.32 -56.46 -16.16
N LYS A 679 53.41 -56.35 -15.18
CA LYS A 679 53.75 -56.34 -13.75
C LYS A 679 54.37 -57.66 -13.27
N ARG A 680 53.91 -58.82 -13.78
CA ARG A 680 54.44 -60.16 -13.47
C ARG A 680 55.83 -60.42 -14.07
N ARG A 681 56.14 -59.87 -15.25
CA ARG A 681 57.49 -59.88 -15.82
C ARG A 681 58.48 -59.01 -15.05
N GLU A 682 58.00 -57.95 -14.40
CA GLU A 682 58.79 -57.05 -13.57
C GLU A 682 58.93 -57.51 -12.10
N SER A 683 58.07 -58.43 -11.60
CA SER A 683 58.06 -58.89 -10.20
C SER A 683 58.48 -60.36 -9.95
N GLY A 684 58.66 -61.18 -10.99
CA GLY A 684 59.29 -62.51 -10.86
C GLY A 684 58.50 -63.60 -10.08
N GLU A 685 57.20 -63.44 -9.84
CA GLU A 685 56.39 -64.35 -8.99
C GLU A 685 55.32 -65.16 -9.78
N LEU A 686 55.14 -66.44 -9.42
CA LEU A 686 54.26 -67.44 -10.09
C LEU A 686 52.81 -67.46 -9.56
N PRO A 687 51.81 -67.86 -10.36
CA PRO A 687 50.38 -67.84 -9.98
C PRO A 687 49.94 -68.98 -9.03
N ASP A 688 48.88 -68.70 -8.26
CA ASP A 688 48.33 -69.47 -7.12
C ASP A 688 47.86 -70.91 -7.37
N ASN A 689 48.00 -71.41 -8.60
CA ASN A 689 47.59 -72.75 -9.01
C ASN A 689 48.69 -73.50 -9.77
N VAL A 690 49.95 -73.15 -9.44
CA VAL A 690 51.15 -73.89 -9.83
C VAL A 690 51.74 -74.52 -8.56
N TRP A 691 51.65 -75.84 -8.48
CA TRP A 691 52.43 -76.63 -7.53
C TRP A 691 53.91 -76.60 -7.94
N THR A 692 54.78 -76.20 -7.03
CA THR A 692 56.24 -76.33 -7.19
C THR A 692 56.79 -77.02 -5.94
N ASN A 693 57.74 -77.93 -6.11
CA ASN A 693 58.38 -78.70 -5.04
C ASN A 693 59.55 -77.96 -4.36
N ASP A 694 59.50 -76.63 -4.28
CA ASP A 694 60.59 -75.83 -3.73
C ASP A 694 60.24 -75.27 -2.34
N GLY A 695 61.01 -75.66 -1.33
CA GLY A 695 60.68 -75.59 0.09
C GLY A 695 60.78 -74.22 0.77
N ASN A 696 60.66 -73.11 0.03
CA ASN A 696 61.02 -71.78 0.54
C ASN A 696 59.99 -70.66 0.29
N VAL A 697 58.70 -70.95 0.15
CA VAL A 697 57.67 -69.89 0.00
C VAL A 697 56.43 -70.15 0.87
N LYS A 698 56.13 -69.20 1.78
CA LYS A 698 54.99 -69.27 2.73
C LYS A 698 53.67 -68.82 2.06
N PRO A 699 52.57 -69.60 2.14
CA PRO A 699 51.25 -69.15 1.71
C PRO A 699 50.68 -68.10 2.66
N ARG A 700 50.05 -67.06 2.10
CA ARG A 700 49.47 -65.93 2.84
C ARG A 700 48.00 -66.22 3.15
N HIS A 701 47.67 -66.53 4.41
CA HIS A 701 46.30 -66.41 4.92
C HIS A 701 45.93 -64.92 4.97
N LYS A 702 44.77 -64.53 4.43
CA LYS A 702 44.16 -63.23 4.72
C LYS A 702 42.98 -63.41 5.69
N PRO A 703 42.83 -62.52 6.69
CA PRO A 703 41.75 -62.59 7.68
C PRO A 703 40.42 -62.11 7.07
N VAL A 704 39.32 -62.68 7.56
CA VAL A 704 37.96 -62.21 7.28
C VAL A 704 37.74 -60.91 8.08
N THR A 705 37.45 -59.81 7.38
CA THR A 705 36.89 -58.59 7.99
C THR A 705 35.38 -58.60 7.75
N GLU A 706 34.62 -58.46 8.83
CA GLU A 706 33.16 -58.42 8.85
C GLU A 706 32.62 -57.25 8.00
N MET A 707 31.67 -57.55 7.09
CA MET A 707 30.91 -56.54 6.35
C MET A 707 29.93 -55.85 7.28
N SER A 708 29.75 -54.54 7.11
CA SER A 708 28.82 -53.77 7.93
C SER A 708 27.37 -54.14 7.61
N ARG A 709 26.48 -53.92 8.57
CA ARG A 709 25.05 -54.21 8.42
C ARG A 709 24.42 -53.49 7.22
N ASP A 710 24.89 -52.29 6.93
CA ASP A 710 24.41 -51.48 5.80
C ASP A 710 24.85 -52.07 4.44
N GLU A 711 26.02 -52.72 4.36
CA GLU A 711 26.44 -53.45 3.15
C GLU A 711 25.62 -54.73 2.95
N ILE A 712 25.16 -55.36 4.02
CA ILE A 712 24.28 -56.54 3.96
C ILE A 712 22.86 -56.13 3.55
N GLU A 713 22.33 -55.04 4.12
CA GLU A 713 21.00 -54.53 3.79
C GLU A 713 20.95 -54.01 2.34
N SER A 714 21.99 -53.32 1.87
CA SER A 714 22.13 -52.95 0.45
C SER A 714 22.19 -54.16 -0.50
N TYR A 715 22.70 -55.30 -0.04
CA TYR A 715 22.77 -56.52 -0.86
C TYR A 715 21.44 -57.29 -0.89
N LEU A 716 20.66 -57.22 0.19
CA LEU A 716 19.36 -57.86 0.32
C LEU A 716 18.25 -57.08 -0.39
N ASP A 717 18.32 -55.75 -0.40
CA ASP A 717 17.37 -54.89 -1.12
C ASP A 717 17.53 -54.96 -2.66
N GLY A 718 18.67 -55.45 -3.14
CA GLY A 718 18.91 -55.69 -4.57
C GLY A 718 18.32 -57.01 -5.10
N ILE A 719 17.70 -57.83 -4.24
CA ILE A 719 17.11 -59.12 -4.61
C ILE A 719 15.61 -58.92 -4.86
N ASP A 720 15.17 -59.16 -6.09
CA ASP A 720 13.74 -59.17 -6.44
C ASP A 720 13.09 -60.48 -5.96
N TRP A 721 12.51 -60.43 -4.77
CA TRP A 721 11.84 -61.56 -4.11
C TRP A 721 10.52 -61.98 -4.75
N SER A 722 10.11 -61.36 -5.85
CA SER A 722 8.86 -61.65 -6.55
C SER A 722 9.02 -62.48 -7.83
N ASP A 723 10.24 -62.90 -8.18
CA ASP A 723 10.45 -63.81 -9.31
C ASP A 723 10.03 -65.25 -8.96
N THR A 724 8.96 -65.68 -9.63
CA THR A 724 8.29 -66.98 -9.53
C THR A 724 9.19 -68.13 -9.93
N MET A 725 10.01 -68.62 -8.98
CA MET A 725 10.70 -69.91 -9.11
C MET A 725 10.65 -70.74 -7.83
N TRP A 726 9.60 -70.64 -7.01
CA TRP A 726 9.44 -71.46 -5.80
C TRP A 726 7.99 -71.87 -5.48
N GLN A 727 7.25 -72.32 -6.51
CA GLN A 727 6.01 -73.09 -6.31
C GLN A 727 6.10 -74.43 -7.03
N ASP A 728 6.72 -75.42 -6.38
CA ASP A 728 6.38 -76.84 -6.52
C ASP A 728 7.20 -77.69 -5.54
N VAL A 729 6.77 -77.75 -4.27
CA VAL A 729 7.05 -78.92 -3.43
C VAL A 729 5.87 -79.15 -2.49
N ASN A 730 4.75 -79.63 -3.03
CA ASN A 730 3.78 -80.38 -2.23
C ASN A 730 4.35 -81.78 -2.00
N GLY A 731 4.57 -82.13 -0.73
CA GLY A 731 4.99 -83.46 -0.29
C GLY A 731 4.52 -83.74 1.13
N THR A 732 3.24 -84.05 1.28
CA THR A 732 2.69 -84.70 2.49
C THR A 732 3.48 -85.96 2.86
N LYS A 733 3.79 -86.16 4.14
CA LYS A 733 3.32 -87.31 4.94
C LYS A 733 3.83 -87.28 6.39
N ASN A 734 2.85 -87.50 7.28
CA ASN A 734 2.84 -87.82 8.71
C ASN A 734 3.16 -86.70 9.70
#